data_AF-A0A7E4VHC9-F1
#
_entry.id   AF-A0A7E4VHC9-F1
#
_cell.length_a   1.000
_cell.length_b   1.000
_cell.length_c   1.000
_cell.angle_alpha   90.00
_cell.angle_beta   90.00
_cell.angle_gamma   90.00
#
_symmetry.space_group_name_H-M   'P 1'
#
loop_
_entity.id
_entity.type
_entity.pdbx_description
1 polymer ?
#
loop_
_entity_poly.entity_id
_entity_poly.type
_entity_poly.pdbx_seq_one_letter_code
_entity_poly.pdbx_strand_id
1 'polypeptide(L)'
;MPPTTSTMFPTTTAYPSFTTFAPNATELIEEVTDSNWEEPPVPHWCFDFMVFYRSFNDTQSKIIVQDLEDYSKFSFIANGLVTTLLAMFGLAGNILLVHQIQHTRYFSRRLACHLAMLCCWDMALLLSCLLTYGISCLYYGIIPFVGVVAYLLFIFQPFASFCTTGTIWQVLAITVERYMAVSRPLEQRTRNAQFSVRAICATVVVVAFILNMTPMIFEHELTDCYEIRSPDPNSLSRNISYNIKTMIIPKPVIYIQVYAILVHLLPDIIFRAPTPIIVIAILTVRTLQICSNRMIGMQTIHARRNVPYMLTILNIKFILCNTLYMFNTILMEVLGYGGKVSSTQTELEVRQYLQSLYLTDFSNMLLAIHSATNWLIFYHWPTFGKTKKYSNMTLTSSASKTQVIDTDTALSLLSKFSANKNRICTDALTELCVNAPGIAIALLGAEAGQCRTREAFVQHIRIQKGGAIMADVIEEILLAFTQKHMSTTDIGELCRDIGYKYYMVHTHIGASQYRFIRQKLAELISQSNYPKTYKSNKVYHSNSANTQETEKNAFQRIFNFALREMKAGVTSAEVDVTRAQKPGSRHGTHPKEAKNTFTQHRSIDCEIPESRRQYGGMGATVRFVHPNGVVLPRAMSLDLTLAPRDYRLSLATTATTSNSVNVVACGDDSADATDDSFVDVDHPRDNGDAQHFHL
;
A
#
# COMPACT_ATOMS: atom_id res chain seq x y z
N MET A 1 17.68 -73.80 15.84
CA MET A 1 18.38 -74.05 14.55
C MET A 1 17.75 -73.16 13.49
N PRO A 2 18.55 -72.51 12.65
CA PRO A 2 18.91 -71.11 12.90
C PRO A 2 18.22 -70.09 11.99
N PRO A 3 18.29 -68.79 12.35
CA PRO A 3 17.80 -67.67 11.55
C PRO A 3 18.82 -67.27 10.47
N THR A 4 18.34 -66.97 9.28
CA THR A 4 19.16 -66.40 8.20
C THR A 4 19.44 -64.93 8.43
N THR A 5 20.73 -64.66 8.60
CA THR A 5 21.44 -63.38 8.66
C THR A 5 21.03 -62.38 7.59
N SER A 6 20.72 -61.16 8.05
CA SER A 6 20.71 -59.93 7.27
C SER A 6 22.12 -59.59 6.79
N THR A 7 22.35 -59.68 5.49
CA THR A 7 23.53 -59.09 4.84
C THR A 7 23.29 -57.61 4.58
N MET A 8 24.03 -56.77 5.31
CA MET A 8 24.37 -55.40 4.93
C MET A 8 24.92 -55.39 3.50
N PHE A 9 24.29 -54.64 2.60
CA PHE A 9 24.92 -54.21 1.36
C PHE A 9 25.93 -53.08 1.68
N PRO A 10 27.18 -53.15 1.20
CA PRO A 10 28.05 -52.00 1.21
C PRO A 10 27.65 -51.08 0.04
N THR A 11 27.07 -49.93 0.35
CA THR A 11 26.98 -48.79 -0.58
C THR A 11 28.36 -48.15 -0.70
N THR A 12 29.21 -48.78 -1.51
CA THR A 12 30.32 -48.10 -2.19
C THR A 12 29.93 -48.03 -3.66
N THR A 13 29.12 -47.03 -4.01
CA THR A 13 29.01 -46.56 -5.40
C THR A 13 30.33 -45.91 -5.75
N ALA A 14 31.25 -46.71 -6.29
CA ALA A 14 32.36 -46.17 -7.06
C ALA A 14 31.76 -45.35 -8.21
N TYR A 15 32.12 -44.08 -8.26
CA TYR A 15 31.85 -43.24 -9.42
C TYR A 15 32.42 -43.95 -10.66
N PRO A 16 31.69 -44.01 -11.80
CA PRO A 16 32.33 -44.32 -13.05
C PRO A 16 33.35 -43.21 -13.32
N SER A 17 34.63 -43.53 -13.15
CA SER A 17 35.73 -42.72 -13.64
C SER A 17 35.51 -42.50 -15.14
N PHE A 18 35.47 -41.24 -15.56
CA PHE A 18 35.21 -40.78 -16.92
C PHE A 18 36.27 -41.19 -17.96
N THR A 19 37.17 -42.12 -17.61
CA THR A 19 38.32 -42.57 -18.42
C THR A 19 37.96 -43.45 -19.61
N THR A 20 36.70 -43.87 -19.78
CA THR A 20 36.30 -44.84 -20.83
C THR A 20 35.57 -44.28 -22.06
N PHE A 21 35.51 -42.96 -22.26
CA PHE A 21 34.55 -42.36 -23.20
C PHE A 21 35.07 -41.84 -24.56
N ALA A 22 36.28 -42.19 -24.99
CA ALA A 22 36.75 -41.87 -26.35
C ALA A 22 37.42 -43.07 -27.02
N PRO A 23 36.66 -43.93 -27.74
CA PRO A 23 37.23 -45.12 -28.41
C PRO A 23 38.25 -44.81 -29.52
N ASN A 24 38.34 -43.55 -29.97
CA ASN A 24 39.36 -43.08 -30.92
C ASN A 24 40.48 -42.23 -30.27
N ALA A 25 40.36 -41.85 -29.00
CA ALA A 25 41.49 -41.23 -28.29
C ALA A 25 42.53 -42.28 -27.90
N THR A 26 42.10 -43.53 -27.69
CA THR A 26 42.97 -44.67 -27.38
C THR A 26 43.98 -44.98 -28.49
N GLU A 27 43.63 -44.85 -29.78
CA GLU A 27 44.60 -45.02 -30.88
C GLU A 27 45.64 -43.89 -30.93
N LEU A 28 45.26 -42.65 -30.57
CA LEU A 28 46.19 -41.52 -30.47
C LEU A 28 47.03 -41.55 -29.19
N ILE A 29 46.56 -42.23 -28.15
CA ILE A 29 47.26 -42.42 -26.88
C ILE A 29 48.25 -43.59 -26.99
N GLU A 30 47.93 -44.67 -27.72
CA GLU A 30 48.85 -45.81 -27.90
C GLU A 30 50.15 -45.41 -28.62
N GLU A 31 50.13 -44.47 -29.58
CA GLU A 31 51.34 -44.00 -30.27
C GLU A 31 52.19 -43.01 -29.43
N VAL A 32 51.69 -42.56 -28.27
CA VAL A 32 52.35 -41.60 -27.35
C VAL A 32 52.74 -42.27 -26.02
N THR A 33 52.70 -43.60 -25.93
CA THR A 33 52.99 -44.33 -24.68
C THR A 33 54.47 -44.43 -24.29
N ASP A 34 55.42 -43.97 -25.12
CA ASP A 34 56.87 -44.12 -24.86
C ASP A 34 57.54 -42.91 -24.17
N SER A 35 56.80 -41.87 -23.80
CA SER A 35 57.40 -40.70 -23.12
C SER A 35 56.61 -40.28 -21.87
N ASN A 36 57.14 -40.59 -20.68
CA ASN A 36 56.85 -40.04 -19.35
C ASN A 36 55.63 -39.11 -19.25
N TRP A 37 54.42 -39.65 -19.44
CA TRP A 37 53.20 -38.91 -19.19
C TRP A 37 52.94 -38.99 -17.69
N GLU A 38 53.30 -37.93 -16.95
CA GLU A 38 52.85 -37.78 -15.58
C GLU A 38 51.32 -37.66 -15.61
N GLU A 39 50.63 -38.60 -14.95
CA GLU A 39 49.19 -38.51 -14.78
C GLU A 39 48.84 -37.11 -14.26
N PRO A 40 47.83 -36.43 -14.86
CA PRO A 40 47.46 -35.11 -14.42
C PRO A 40 47.14 -35.16 -12.91
N PRO A 41 47.61 -34.18 -12.12
CA PRO A 41 47.57 -34.25 -10.66
C PRO A 41 46.15 -34.24 -10.05
N VAL A 42 45.08 -34.12 -10.87
CA VAL A 42 43.69 -34.00 -10.42
C VAL A 42 42.70 -34.42 -11.53
N PRO A 43 41.50 -34.93 -11.19
CA PRO A 43 40.59 -35.60 -12.13
C PRO A 43 39.61 -34.67 -12.90
N HIS A 44 39.69 -33.34 -12.73
CA HIS A 44 38.66 -32.42 -13.24
C HIS A 44 39.11 -31.64 -14.48
N TRP A 45 38.47 -31.92 -15.62
CA TRP A 45 38.71 -31.23 -16.89
C TRP A 45 37.74 -30.06 -17.07
N CYS A 46 38.21 -28.92 -17.60
CA CYS A 46 37.34 -27.82 -17.98
C CYS A 46 36.54 -28.25 -19.23
N PHE A 47 35.25 -28.58 -19.06
CA PHE A 47 34.44 -29.09 -20.15
C PHE A 47 33.79 -27.96 -20.95
N ASP A 48 34.10 -27.87 -22.24
CA ASP A 48 33.41 -27.00 -23.20
C ASP A 48 32.55 -27.87 -24.14
N PHE A 49 31.23 -27.69 -24.05
CA PHE A 49 30.25 -28.44 -24.85
C PHE A 49 30.46 -28.27 -26.36
N MET A 50 30.82 -27.08 -26.83
CA MET A 50 31.03 -26.84 -28.26
C MET A 50 32.29 -27.55 -28.75
N VAL A 51 33.38 -27.50 -27.98
CA VAL A 51 34.62 -28.20 -28.32
C VAL A 51 34.42 -29.71 -28.30
N PHE A 52 33.68 -30.21 -27.30
CA PHE A 52 33.36 -31.63 -27.18
C PHE A 52 32.60 -32.14 -28.41
N TYR A 53 31.46 -31.55 -28.77
CA TYR A 53 30.69 -32.03 -29.91
C TYR A 53 31.38 -31.80 -31.26
N ARG A 54 32.20 -30.74 -31.41
CA ARG A 54 33.01 -30.55 -32.63
C ARG A 54 34.10 -31.60 -32.81
N SER A 55 34.54 -32.24 -31.73
CA SER A 55 35.55 -33.31 -31.81
C SER A 55 34.99 -34.59 -32.45
N PHE A 56 33.66 -34.78 -32.40
CA PHE A 56 32.99 -35.87 -33.09
C PHE A 56 32.62 -35.44 -34.51
N ASN A 57 32.95 -36.26 -35.51
CA ASN A 57 32.67 -35.99 -36.93
C ASN A 57 31.37 -36.63 -37.43
N ASP A 58 30.48 -37.06 -36.54
CA ASP A 58 29.20 -37.66 -36.89
C ASP A 58 28.14 -36.60 -37.23
N THR A 59 27.08 -37.02 -37.92
CA THR A 59 26.00 -36.12 -38.35
C THR A 59 25.22 -35.53 -37.16
N GLN A 60 25.12 -36.26 -36.04
CA GLN A 60 24.32 -35.84 -34.89
C GLN A 60 25.02 -34.77 -34.07
N SER A 61 26.33 -34.94 -33.83
CA SER A 61 27.11 -33.88 -33.19
C SER A 61 27.10 -32.59 -34.01
N LYS A 62 27.05 -32.65 -35.35
CA LYS A 62 26.90 -31.46 -36.21
C LYS A 62 25.57 -30.73 -35.98
N ILE A 63 24.47 -31.48 -35.79
CA ILE A 63 23.16 -30.89 -35.47
C ILE A 63 23.20 -30.22 -34.09
N ILE A 64 23.77 -30.89 -33.09
CA ILE A 64 23.89 -30.35 -31.72
C ILE A 64 24.78 -29.09 -31.70
N VAL A 65 25.88 -29.08 -32.45
CA VAL A 65 26.74 -27.89 -32.59
C VAL A 65 25.96 -26.73 -33.22
N GLN A 66 25.15 -27.00 -34.24
CA GLN A 66 24.31 -25.97 -34.85
C GLN A 66 23.29 -25.40 -33.85
N ASP A 67 22.61 -26.26 -33.08
CA ASP A 67 21.67 -25.85 -32.04
C ASP A 67 22.37 -25.02 -30.94
N LEU A 68 23.60 -25.39 -30.55
CA LEU A 68 24.42 -24.65 -29.59
C LEU A 68 24.86 -23.29 -30.13
N GLU A 69 25.22 -23.20 -31.40
CA GLU A 69 25.57 -21.92 -32.05
C GLU A 69 24.36 -20.98 -32.13
N ASP A 70 23.18 -21.51 -32.44
CA ASP A 70 21.94 -20.73 -32.46
C ASP A 70 21.51 -20.30 -31.05
N TYR A 71 21.71 -21.16 -30.03
CA TYR A 71 21.54 -20.78 -28.63
C TYR A 71 22.54 -19.71 -28.20
N SER A 72 23.82 -19.81 -28.59
CA SER A 72 24.83 -18.81 -28.27
C SER A 72 24.46 -17.44 -28.83
N LYS A 73 23.97 -17.36 -30.08
CA LYS A 73 23.46 -16.10 -30.66
C LYS A 73 22.29 -15.54 -29.86
N PHE A 74 21.35 -16.40 -29.46
CA PHE A 74 20.21 -15.99 -28.63
C PHE A 74 20.67 -15.46 -27.27
N SER A 75 21.53 -16.20 -26.55
CA SER A 75 22.06 -15.80 -25.25
C SER A 75 22.84 -14.48 -25.37
N PHE A 76 23.67 -14.31 -26.40
CA PHE A 76 24.37 -13.05 -26.65
C PHE A 76 23.41 -11.87 -26.77
N ILE A 77 22.31 -12.03 -27.52
CA ILE A 77 21.31 -10.97 -27.71
C ILE A 77 20.51 -10.73 -26.41
N ALA A 78 19.94 -11.77 -25.81
CA ALA A 78 19.04 -11.66 -24.67
C ALA A 78 19.78 -11.32 -23.36
N ASN A 79 20.80 -12.12 -23.01
CA ASN A 79 21.57 -11.96 -21.78
C ASN A 79 22.69 -10.94 -21.91
N GLY A 80 23.34 -10.85 -23.08
CA GLY A 80 24.38 -9.84 -23.30
C GLY A 80 23.78 -8.46 -23.55
N LEU A 81 23.19 -8.24 -24.73
CA LEU A 81 22.77 -6.92 -25.17
C LEU A 81 21.54 -6.39 -24.41
N VAL A 82 20.43 -7.13 -24.43
CA VAL A 82 19.14 -6.66 -23.88
C VAL A 82 19.23 -6.49 -22.37
N THR A 83 19.76 -7.47 -21.65
CA THR A 83 19.91 -7.38 -20.19
C THR A 83 20.84 -6.24 -19.76
N THR A 84 21.93 -5.97 -20.49
CA THR A 84 22.81 -4.82 -20.21
C THR A 84 22.07 -3.49 -20.39
N LEU A 85 21.32 -3.33 -21.49
CA LEU A 85 20.52 -2.12 -21.72
C LEU A 85 19.45 -1.92 -20.63
N LEU A 86 18.77 -2.99 -20.24
CA LEU A 86 17.78 -2.97 -19.16
C LEU A 86 18.41 -2.65 -17.80
N ALA A 87 19.58 -3.22 -17.48
CA ALA A 87 20.28 -2.93 -16.24
C ALA A 87 20.67 -1.45 -16.16
N MET A 88 21.24 -0.88 -17.22
CA MET A 88 21.60 0.54 -17.26
C MET A 88 20.37 1.45 -17.12
N PHE A 89 19.30 1.15 -17.88
CA PHE A 89 18.04 1.89 -17.81
C PHE A 89 17.39 1.81 -16.42
N GLY A 90 17.36 0.61 -15.84
CA GLY A 90 16.78 0.34 -14.55
C GLY A 90 17.56 0.95 -13.39
N LEU A 91 18.89 0.90 -13.42
CA LEU A 91 19.74 1.53 -12.41
C LEU A 91 19.53 3.05 -12.41
N ALA A 92 19.59 3.69 -13.59
CA ALA A 92 19.34 5.13 -13.70
C ALA A 92 17.94 5.52 -13.21
N GLY A 93 16.91 4.79 -13.64
CA GLY A 93 15.53 5.04 -13.24
C GLY A 93 15.25 4.85 -11.75
N ASN A 94 15.79 3.79 -11.14
CA ASN A 94 15.65 3.55 -9.71
C ASN A 94 16.39 4.60 -8.87
N ILE A 95 17.57 5.07 -9.28
CA ILE A 95 18.27 6.19 -8.63
C ILE A 95 17.41 7.46 -8.68
N LEU A 96 16.84 7.79 -9.84
CA LEU A 96 15.95 8.95 -10.00
C LEU A 96 14.71 8.83 -9.11
N LEU A 97 14.11 7.65 -9.01
CA LEU A 97 12.95 7.43 -8.14
C LEU A 97 13.32 7.56 -6.66
N VAL A 98 14.44 7.00 -6.20
CA VAL A 98 14.90 7.16 -4.82
C VAL A 98 15.16 8.64 -4.51
N HIS A 99 15.80 9.36 -5.43
CA HIS A 99 16.01 10.80 -5.30
C HIS A 99 14.67 11.56 -5.19
N GLN A 100 13.69 11.24 -6.04
CA GLN A 100 12.34 11.81 -5.95
C GLN A 100 11.67 11.49 -4.61
N ILE A 101 11.78 10.26 -4.11
CA ILE A 101 11.20 9.85 -2.82
C ILE A 101 11.82 10.63 -1.64
N GLN A 102 13.13 10.87 -1.68
CA GLN A 102 13.84 11.61 -0.63
C GLN A 102 13.47 13.10 -0.64
N HIS A 103 13.35 13.71 -1.82
CA HIS A 103 13.12 15.14 -1.95
C HIS A 103 11.63 15.53 -1.94
N THR A 104 10.72 14.63 -2.32
CA THR A 104 9.29 14.94 -2.43
C THR A 104 8.49 14.35 -1.27
N ARG A 105 7.56 15.13 -0.71
CA ARG A 105 6.55 14.65 0.26
C ARG A 105 5.32 14.06 -0.41
N TYR A 106 5.46 13.55 -1.65
CA TYR A 106 4.34 13.04 -2.44
C TYR A 106 3.78 11.74 -1.85
N PHE A 107 4.66 10.86 -1.38
CA PHE A 107 4.29 9.59 -0.76
C PHE A 107 4.21 9.69 0.77
N SER A 108 3.33 8.90 1.37
CA SER A 108 3.35 8.69 2.83
C SER A 108 4.72 8.15 3.24
N ARG A 109 5.26 8.60 4.38
CA ARG A 109 6.57 8.19 4.90
C ARG A 109 6.77 6.67 4.94
N ARG A 110 5.71 5.93 5.28
CA ARG A 110 5.70 4.45 5.34
C ARG A 110 5.82 3.82 3.96
N LEU A 111 4.97 4.24 3.03
CA LEU A 111 5.02 3.80 1.64
C LEU A 111 6.35 4.17 0.98
N ALA A 112 6.84 5.38 1.21
CA ALA A 112 8.13 5.86 0.74
C ALA A 112 9.28 4.94 1.18
N CYS A 113 9.26 4.46 2.42
CA CYS A 113 10.25 3.50 2.92
C CYS A 113 10.20 2.16 2.17
N HIS A 114 9.00 1.62 1.93
CA HIS A 114 8.86 0.38 1.17
C HIS A 114 9.24 0.51 -0.30
N LEU A 115 8.86 1.62 -0.94
CA LEU A 115 9.26 1.91 -2.32
C LEU A 115 10.77 2.13 -2.44
N ALA A 116 11.39 2.83 -1.49
CA ALA A 116 12.84 3.00 -1.48
C ALA A 116 13.58 1.66 -1.31
N MET A 117 13.09 0.79 -0.41
CA MET A 117 13.64 -0.56 -0.27
C MET A 117 13.45 -1.40 -1.54
N LEU A 118 12.28 -1.31 -2.18
CA LEU A 118 12.02 -1.98 -3.46
C LEU A 118 13.03 -1.53 -4.53
N CYS A 119 13.27 -0.22 -4.66
CA CYS A 119 14.31 0.28 -5.57
C CYS A 119 15.72 -0.22 -5.22
N CYS A 120 16.04 -0.38 -3.93
CA CYS A 120 17.32 -0.93 -3.52
C CYS A 120 17.47 -2.40 -3.96
N TRP A 121 16.41 -3.20 -3.79
CA TRP A 121 16.40 -4.59 -4.28
C TRP A 121 16.51 -4.67 -5.80
N ASP A 122 15.76 -3.84 -6.53
CA ASP A 122 15.81 -3.80 -7.98
C ASP A 122 17.21 -3.39 -8.49
N MET A 123 17.85 -2.40 -7.87
CA MET A 123 19.22 -1.99 -8.24
C MET A 123 20.23 -3.11 -7.95
N ALA A 124 20.13 -3.78 -6.80
CA ALA A 124 21.03 -4.87 -6.44
C ALA A 124 20.85 -6.08 -7.38
N LEU A 125 19.61 -6.42 -7.76
CA LEU A 125 19.34 -7.47 -8.73
C LEU A 125 19.90 -7.11 -10.11
N LEU A 126 19.63 -5.91 -10.61
CA LEU A 126 20.12 -5.47 -11.92
C LEU A 126 21.65 -5.42 -11.99
N LEU A 127 22.30 -5.01 -10.90
CA LEU A 127 23.76 -5.05 -10.80
C LEU A 127 24.28 -6.50 -10.84
N SER A 128 23.60 -7.42 -10.16
CA SER A 128 23.93 -8.85 -10.19
C SER A 128 23.81 -9.39 -11.62
N CYS A 129 22.67 -9.15 -12.28
CA CYS A 129 22.44 -9.59 -13.66
C CYS A 129 23.43 -8.98 -14.65
N LEU A 130 23.82 -7.71 -14.45
CA LEU A 130 24.83 -7.05 -15.28
C LEU A 130 26.19 -7.74 -15.15
N LEU A 131 26.59 -8.11 -13.94
CA LEU A 131 27.88 -8.75 -13.68
C LEU A 131 27.90 -10.22 -14.10
N THR A 132 26.83 -10.99 -13.83
CA THR A 132 26.79 -12.42 -14.16
C THR A 132 26.51 -12.70 -15.62
N TYR A 133 25.53 -12.00 -16.20
CA TYR A 133 25.00 -12.28 -17.54
C TYR A 133 25.42 -11.22 -18.55
N GLY A 134 25.21 -9.94 -18.24
CA GLY A 134 25.45 -8.83 -19.18
C GLY A 134 26.89 -8.78 -19.68
N ILE A 135 27.84 -8.54 -18.78
CA ILE A 135 29.26 -8.38 -19.10
C ILE A 135 29.84 -9.71 -19.59
N SER A 136 29.52 -10.82 -18.92
CA SER A 136 30.02 -12.15 -19.26
C SER A 136 29.61 -12.59 -20.68
N CYS A 137 28.32 -12.44 -21.05
CA CYS A 137 27.86 -12.78 -22.40
C CYS A 137 28.41 -11.83 -23.46
N LEU A 138 28.53 -10.53 -23.17
CA LEU A 138 29.12 -9.58 -24.12
C LEU A 138 30.59 -9.90 -24.42
N TYR A 139 31.33 -10.40 -23.43
CA TYR A 139 32.75 -10.74 -23.59
C TYR A 139 32.96 -12.11 -24.25
N TYR A 140 32.21 -13.14 -23.82
CA TYR A 140 32.45 -14.55 -24.23
C TYR A 140 31.46 -15.09 -25.27
N GLY A 141 30.38 -14.38 -25.60
CA GLY A 141 29.31 -14.86 -26.50
C GLY A 141 28.32 -15.82 -25.82
N ILE A 142 28.82 -16.75 -25.02
CA ILE A 142 28.06 -17.64 -24.14
C ILE A 142 28.58 -17.50 -22.71
N ILE A 143 27.78 -17.80 -21.68
CA ILE A 143 28.22 -17.71 -20.28
C ILE A 143 29.24 -18.83 -20.03
N PRO A 144 30.52 -18.51 -19.77
CA PRO A 144 31.48 -19.56 -19.42
C PRO A 144 31.32 -19.92 -17.95
N PHE A 145 31.37 -21.22 -17.63
CA PHE A 145 31.39 -21.73 -16.26
C PHE A 145 32.81 -21.84 -15.68
N VAL A 146 33.79 -21.20 -16.34
CA VAL A 146 35.22 -21.34 -16.03
C VAL A 146 35.91 -19.97 -15.88
N GLY A 147 37.01 -19.95 -15.13
CA GLY A 147 37.84 -18.77 -14.90
C GLY A 147 37.20 -17.73 -13.99
N VAL A 148 37.40 -16.44 -14.29
CA VAL A 148 36.90 -15.32 -13.46
C VAL A 148 35.37 -15.31 -13.37
N VAL A 149 34.68 -15.73 -14.43
CA VAL A 149 33.20 -15.79 -14.43
C VAL A 149 32.67 -16.81 -13.44
N ALA A 150 33.40 -17.90 -13.17
CA ALA A 150 33.03 -18.85 -12.12
C ALA A 150 32.96 -18.17 -10.75
N TYR A 151 33.92 -17.29 -10.41
CA TYR A 151 33.86 -16.53 -9.16
C TYR A 151 32.68 -15.55 -9.13
N LEU A 152 32.38 -14.90 -10.26
CA LEU A 152 31.23 -14.00 -10.37
C LEU A 152 29.91 -14.75 -10.18
N LEU A 153 29.73 -15.89 -10.84
CA LEU A 153 28.55 -16.73 -10.69
C LEU A 153 28.43 -17.25 -9.26
N PHE A 154 29.53 -17.73 -8.66
CA PHE A 154 29.57 -18.19 -7.27
C PHE A 154 29.04 -17.14 -6.29
N ILE A 155 29.41 -15.86 -6.44
CA ILE A 155 28.98 -14.81 -5.50
C ILE A 155 27.64 -14.19 -5.89
N PHE A 156 27.47 -13.82 -7.17
CA PHE A 156 26.35 -12.98 -7.60
C PHE A 156 25.10 -13.78 -7.97
N GLN A 157 25.19 -15.07 -8.28
CA GLN A 157 24.01 -15.91 -8.50
C GLN A 157 23.15 -16.10 -7.23
N PRO A 158 23.72 -16.47 -6.06
CA PRO A 158 22.93 -16.50 -4.82
C PRO A 158 22.53 -15.09 -4.38
N PHE A 159 23.30 -14.06 -4.71
CA PHE A 159 22.93 -12.66 -4.44
C PHE A 159 21.74 -12.18 -5.28
N ALA A 160 21.67 -12.54 -6.55
CA ALA A 160 20.51 -12.29 -7.39
C ALA A 160 19.27 -12.99 -6.81
N SER A 161 19.44 -14.24 -6.39
CA SER A 161 18.39 -15.03 -5.73
C SER A 161 17.90 -14.38 -4.43
N PHE A 162 18.83 -13.90 -3.60
CA PHE A 162 18.55 -13.12 -2.41
C PHE A 162 17.75 -11.85 -2.72
N CYS A 163 18.15 -11.08 -3.74
CA CYS A 163 17.47 -9.85 -4.16
C CYS A 163 16.05 -10.14 -4.66
N THR A 164 15.86 -11.18 -5.50
CA THR A 164 14.54 -11.59 -5.97
C THR A 164 13.63 -11.92 -4.79
N THR A 165 14.10 -12.73 -3.83
CA THR A 165 13.33 -13.05 -2.61
C THR A 165 12.97 -11.78 -1.84
N GLY A 166 13.92 -10.86 -1.67
CA GLY A 166 13.70 -9.55 -1.06
C GLY A 166 12.59 -8.74 -1.75
N THR A 167 12.60 -8.68 -3.08
CA THR A 167 11.57 -8.02 -3.90
C THR A 167 10.20 -8.64 -3.70
N ILE A 168 10.08 -9.98 -3.77
CA ILE A 168 8.80 -10.71 -3.60
C ILE A 168 8.16 -10.36 -2.25
N TRP A 169 8.91 -10.48 -1.16
CA TRP A 169 8.42 -10.18 0.18
C TRP A 169 8.14 -8.69 0.39
N GLN A 170 8.92 -7.81 -0.25
CA GLN A 170 8.68 -6.39 -0.20
C GLN A 170 7.38 -6.00 -0.93
N VAL A 171 7.07 -6.61 -2.08
CA VAL A 171 5.80 -6.43 -2.80
C VAL A 171 4.62 -7.00 -2.00
N LEU A 172 4.79 -8.17 -1.38
CA LEU A 172 3.79 -8.75 -0.48
C LEU A 172 3.49 -7.81 0.70
N ALA A 173 4.52 -7.27 1.36
CA ALA A 173 4.35 -6.33 2.46
C ALA A 173 3.59 -5.07 2.03
N ILE A 174 3.94 -4.49 0.87
CA ILE A 174 3.22 -3.35 0.28
C ILE A 174 1.74 -3.72 0.04
N THR A 175 1.48 -4.90 -0.51
CA THR A 175 0.12 -5.37 -0.82
C THR A 175 -0.72 -5.56 0.44
N VAL A 176 -0.16 -6.19 1.48
CA VAL A 176 -0.82 -6.37 2.78
C VAL A 176 -1.13 -5.02 3.41
N GLU A 177 -0.20 -4.08 3.40
CA GLU A 177 -0.44 -2.74 3.94
C GLU A 177 -1.57 -2.01 3.23
N ARG A 178 -1.68 -2.17 1.91
CA ARG A 178 -2.78 -1.59 1.13
C ARG A 178 -4.10 -2.25 1.39
N TYR A 179 -4.11 -3.58 1.42
CA TYR A 179 -5.30 -4.32 1.79
C TYR A 179 -5.81 -3.88 3.16
N MET A 180 -4.93 -3.74 4.16
CA MET A 180 -5.29 -3.26 5.49
C MET A 180 -5.81 -1.81 5.47
N ALA A 181 -5.17 -0.93 4.69
CA ALA A 181 -5.60 0.47 4.56
C ALA A 181 -6.99 0.62 3.97
N VAL A 182 -7.32 -0.25 3.01
CA VAL A 182 -8.62 -0.22 2.33
C VAL A 182 -9.67 -0.94 3.19
N SER A 183 -9.39 -2.15 3.67
CA SER A 183 -10.36 -2.96 4.40
C SER A 183 -10.68 -2.39 5.81
N ARG A 184 -9.66 -1.94 6.56
CA ARG A 184 -9.79 -1.58 7.98
C ARG A 184 -9.00 -0.30 8.35
N PRO A 185 -9.46 0.89 7.92
CA PRO A 185 -8.72 2.15 8.12
C PRO A 185 -8.52 2.53 9.60
N LEU A 186 -9.46 2.17 10.49
CA LEU A 186 -9.37 2.45 11.93
C LEU A 186 -8.33 1.55 12.63
N GLU A 187 -8.33 0.26 12.30
CA GLU A 187 -7.37 -0.71 12.84
C GLU A 187 -5.95 -0.42 12.35
N GLN A 188 -5.80 0.10 11.12
CA GLN A 188 -4.49 0.53 10.65
C GLN A 188 -3.91 1.65 11.52
N ARG A 189 -4.75 2.57 12.03
CA ARG A 189 -4.28 3.67 12.88
C ARG A 189 -3.76 3.17 14.22
N THR A 190 -4.36 2.13 14.80
CA THR A 190 -3.90 1.54 16.07
C THR A 190 -2.66 0.66 15.84
N ARG A 191 -2.66 -0.17 14.80
CA ARG A 191 -1.54 -1.07 14.48
C ARG A 191 -0.28 -0.33 14.01
N ASN A 192 -0.44 0.86 13.40
CA ASN A 192 0.69 1.74 13.06
C ASN A 192 1.59 2.07 14.26
N ALA A 193 1.07 2.01 15.50
CA ALA A 193 1.86 2.25 16.70
C ALA A 193 2.69 1.04 17.12
N GLN A 194 2.32 -0.18 16.70
CA GLN A 194 2.91 -1.43 17.23
C GLN A 194 4.03 -1.98 16.35
N PHE A 195 3.87 -1.98 15.02
CA PHE A 195 4.86 -2.59 14.12
C PHE A 195 5.67 -1.54 13.38
N SER A 196 6.96 -1.46 13.72
CA SER A 196 7.91 -0.63 12.99
C SER A 196 8.15 -1.23 11.60
N VAL A 197 7.95 -0.41 10.57
CA VAL A 197 8.27 -0.74 9.16
C VAL A 197 9.72 -1.24 9.02
N ARG A 198 10.63 -0.68 9.82
CA ARG A 198 12.05 -1.07 9.84
C ARG A 198 12.24 -2.52 10.28
N ALA A 199 11.47 -2.98 11.26
CA ALA A 199 11.54 -4.37 11.72
C ALA A 199 11.06 -5.35 10.65
N ILE A 200 10.01 -4.99 9.90
CA ILE A 200 9.53 -5.79 8.77
C ILE A 200 10.61 -5.90 7.70
N CYS A 201 11.18 -4.76 7.25
CA CYS A 201 12.23 -4.77 6.24
C CYS A 201 13.48 -5.53 6.70
N ALA A 202 13.90 -5.36 7.96
CA ALA A 202 15.02 -6.09 8.53
C ALA A 202 14.76 -7.62 8.57
N THR A 203 13.55 -8.03 8.91
CA THR A 203 13.15 -9.44 8.90
C THR A 203 13.23 -10.02 7.49
N VAL A 204 12.74 -9.28 6.48
CA VAL A 204 12.82 -9.70 5.07
C VAL A 204 14.28 -9.89 4.63
N VAL A 205 15.17 -8.95 4.98
CA VAL A 205 16.61 -9.06 4.67
C VAL A 205 17.21 -10.31 5.31
N VAL A 206 16.97 -10.53 6.61
CA VAL A 206 17.56 -11.66 7.35
C VAL A 206 17.06 -13.00 6.81
N VAL A 207 15.74 -13.15 6.62
CA VAL A 207 15.15 -14.38 6.10
C VAL A 207 15.62 -14.66 4.67
N ALA A 208 15.60 -13.65 3.80
CA ALA A 208 16.07 -13.83 2.42
C ALA A 208 17.55 -14.22 2.37
N PHE A 209 18.39 -13.64 3.23
CA PHE A 209 19.82 -13.97 3.31
C PHE A 209 20.02 -15.43 3.72
N ILE A 210 19.38 -15.86 4.81
CA ILE A 210 19.48 -17.23 5.31
C ILE A 210 19.06 -18.23 4.23
N LEU A 211 17.95 -17.97 3.54
CA LEU A 211 17.40 -18.90 2.55
C LEU A 211 18.21 -19.00 1.26
N ASN A 212 18.90 -17.94 0.83
CA ASN A 212 19.57 -17.94 -0.48
C ASN A 212 21.10 -18.03 -0.38
N MET A 213 21.73 -17.45 0.64
CA MET A 213 23.19 -17.45 0.76
C MET A 213 23.72 -18.68 1.48
N THR A 214 23.00 -19.16 2.49
CA THR A 214 23.44 -20.29 3.30
C THR A 214 23.58 -21.57 2.48
N PRO A 215 22.57 -22.01 1.70
CA PRO A 215 22.65 -23.29 0.99
C PRO A 215 23.82 -23.32 0.00
N MET A 216 24.07 -22.20 -0.65
CA MET A 216 25.10 -22.06 -1.67
C MET A 216 26.50 -22.41 -1.17
N ILE A 217 26.87 -21.98 0.05
CA ILE A 217 28.18 -22.28 0.67
C ILE A 217 28.35 -23.78 0.94
N PHE A 218 27.25 -24.47 1.27
CA PHE A 218 27.26 -25.90 1.54
C PHE A 218 27.27 -26.73 0.24
N GLU A 219 26.61 -26.24 -0.79
CA GLU A 219 26.33 -26.96 -2.03
C GLU A 219 27.42 -26.86 -3.08
N HIS A 220 28.09 -25.71 -3.17
CA HIS A 220 29.03 -25.45 -4.25
C HIS A 220 30.44 -25.30 -3.71
N GLU A 221 31.41 -25.73 -4.50
CA GLU A 221 32.83 -25.44 -4.28
C GLU A 221 33.48 -24.96 -5.57
N LEU A 222 34.48 -24.11 -5.40
CA LEU A 222 35.34 -23.66 -6.47
C LEU A 222 36.54 -24.59 -6.50
N THR A 223 36.72 -25.27 -7.63
CA THR A 223 37.82 -26.22 -7.84
C THR A 223 38.57 -25.87 -9.10
N ASP A 224 39.87 -26.16 -9.11
CA ASP A 224 40.67 -25.99 -10.32
C ASP A 224 40.33 -27.07 -11.36
N CYS A 225 40.32 -26.66 -12.62
CA CYS A 225 40.09 -27.49 -13.79
C CYS A 225 41.19 -27.23 -14.82
N TYR A 226 41.48 -28.26 -15.63
CA TYR A 226 42.55 -28.22 -16.62
C TYR A 226 41.96 -28.07 -18.02
N GLU A 227 42.46 -27.09 -18.76
CA GLU A 227 42.17 -26.89 -20.17
C GLU A 227 43.42 -27.25 -20.98
N ILE A 228 43.25 -28.13 -21.97
CA ILE A 228 44.33 -28.50 -22.90
C ILE A 228 44.54 -27.32 -23.83
N ARG A 229 45.73 -26.71 -23.78
CA ARG A 229 46.10 -25.69 -24.74
C ARG A 229 46.74 -26.38 -25.94
N SER A 230 46.22 -26.10 -27.14
CA SER A 230 46.86 -26.55 -28.37
C SER A 230 48.33 -26.11 -28.38
N PRO A 231 49.28 -26.99 -28.75
CA PRO A 231 50.69 -26.64 -28.79
C PRO A 231 50.87 -25.38 -29.65
N ASP A 232 51.61 -24.39 -29.13
CA ASP A 232 51.93 -23.22 -29.93
C ASP A 232 52.74 -23.70 -31.14
N PRO A 233 52.28 -23.48 -32.40
CA PRO A 233 52.99 -23.94 -33.59
C PRO A 233 54.43 -23.40 -33.68
N ASN A 234 54.74 -22.33 -32.94
CA ASN A 234 56.07 -21.72 -32.91
C ASN A 234 56.96 -22.25 -31.77
N SER A 235 56.44 -23.04 -30.84
CA SER A 235 57.23 -23.60 -29.74
C SER A 235 57.87 -24.93 -30.17
N LEU A 236 59.20 -24.99 -30.18
CA LEU A 236 59.97 -26.21 -30.50
C LEU A 236 59.69 -27.34 -29.49
N SER A 237 59.23 -26.97 -28.29
CA SER A 237 58.82 -27.91 -27.25
C SER A 237 57.40 -28.38 -27.54
N ARG A 238 57.26 -29.57 -28.12
CA ARG A 238 55.97 -30.27 -28.33
C ARG A 238 55.34 -30.78 -27.02
N ASN A 239 55.57 -30.07 -25.92
CA ASN A 239 55.03 -30.45 -24.62
C ASN A 239 53.61 -29.89 -24.52
N ILE A 240 52.65 -30.75 -24.22
CA ILE A 240 51.27 -30.36 -23.96
C ILE A 240 51.26 -29.46 -22.72
N SER A 241 50.96 -28.17 -22.93
CA SER A 241 50.81 -27.23 -21.81
C SER A 241 49.37 -27.20 -21.35
N TYR A 242 49.14 -27.29 -20.04
CA TYR A 242 47.82 -27.16 -19.45
C TYR A 242 47.62 -25.75 -18.91
N ASN A 243 46.44 -25.17 -19.16
CA ASN A 243 46.02 -23.95 -18.51
C ASN A 243 45.10 -24.28 -17.33
N ILE A 244 45.46 -23.83 -16.14
CA ILE A 244 44.66 -24.04 -14.92
C ILE A 244 43.63 -22.93 -14.85
N LYS A 245 42.34 -23.31 -14.87
CA LYS A 245 41.21 -22.41 -14.66
C LYS A 245 40.42 -22.87 -13.45
N THR A 246 39.58 -22.02 -12.89
CA THR A 246 38.67 -22.41 -11.80
C THR A 246 37.27 -22.68 -12.37
N MET A 247 36.56 -23.68 -11.86
CA MET A 247 35.15 -23.93 -12.17
C MET A 247 34.34 -24.15 -10.91
N ILE A 248 33.01 -23.99 -11.02
CA ILE A 248 32.08 -24.29 -9.93
C ILE A 248 31.66 -25.76 -10.06
N ILE A 249 31.88 -26.55 -9.02
CA ILE A 249 31.41 -27.93 -8.95
C ILE A 249 30.31 -28.05 -7.87
N PRO A 250 29.19 -28.73 -8.18
CA PRO A 250 28.21 -29.13 -7.18
C PRO A 250 28.75 -30.28 -6.31
N LYS A 251 28.68 -30.13 -4.99
CA LYS A 251 29.07 -31.17 -4.03
C LYS A 251 28.08 -32.35 -4.08
N PRO A 252 28.54 -33.56 -3.72
CA PRO A 252 27.72 -34.77 -3.82
C PRO A 252 26.44 -34.75 -2.97
N VAL A 253 26.38 -33.88 -1.95
CA VAL A 253 25.20 -33.70 -1.08
C VAL A 253 23.94 -33.30 -1.87
N ILE A 254 24.10 -32.58 -2.99
CA ILE A 254 22.98 -32.14 -3.83
C ILE A 254 22.22 -33.33 -4.44
N TYR A 255 22.90 -34.45 -4.69
CA TYR A 255 22.27 -35.64 -5.28
C TYR A 255 21.40 -36.42 -4.28
N ILE A 256 21.43 -36.05 -2.99
CA ILE A 256 20.54 -36.62 -1.99
C ILE A 256 19.15 -36.01 -2.18
N GLN A 257 18.21 -36.78 -2.75
CA GLN A 257 16.86 -36.31 -3.08
C GLN A 257 16.12 -35.64 -1.89
N VAL A 258 16.31 -36.16 -0.67
CA VAL A 258 15.72 -35.58 0.55
C VAL A 258 16.25 -34.17 0.82
N TYR A 259 17.55 -33.94 0.58
CA TYR A 259 18.17 -32.63 0.72
C TYR A 259 17.56 -31.66 -0.30
N ALA A 260 17.49 -32.05 -1.57
CA ALA A 260 16.92 -31.21 -2.62
C ALA A 260 15.46 -30.79 -2.32
N ILE A 261 14.64 -31.74 -1.86
CA ILE A 261 13.25 -31.45 -1.49
C ILE A 261 13.17 -30.49 -0.28
N LEU A 262 13.97 -30.73 0.76
CA LEU A 262 13.85 -30.01 2.02
C LEU A 262 14.51 -28.62 1.99
N VAL A 263 15.62 -28.48 1.27
CA VAL A 263 16.44 -27.25 1.22
C VAL A 263 16.12 -26.36 0.02
N HIS A 264 15.79 -26.94 -1.14
CA HIS A 264 15.43 -26.14 -2.33
C HIS A 264 13.92 -26.05 -2.51
N LEU A 265 13.26 -27.20 -2.70
CA LEU A 265 11.86 -27.20 -3.13
C LEU A 265 10.91 -26.58 -2.10
N LEU A 266 11.00 -27.00 -0.83
CA LEU A 266 10.11 -26.52 0.21
C LEU A 266 10.28 -25.01 0.48
N PRO A 267 11.51 -24.48 0.66
CA PRO A 267 11.70 -23.05 0.83
C PRO A 267 11.31 -22.24 -0.40
N ASP A 268 11.59 -22.72 -1.62
CA ASP A 268 11.18 -22.01 -2.83
C ASP A 268 9.66 -21.94 -2.95
N ILE A 269 8.93 -23.05 -2.69
CA ILE A 269 7.45 -23.06 -2.69
C ILE A 269 6.86 -22.06 -1.69
N ILE A 270 7.39 -22.04 -0.47
CA ILE A 270 6.84 -21.24 0.64
C ILE A 270 7.25 -19.76 0.52
N PHE A 271 8.53 -19.50 0.26
CA PHE A 271 9.11 -18.16 0.38
C PHE A 271 9.32 -17.45 -0.96
N ARG A 272 9.37 -18.16 -2.08
CA ARG A 272 9.62 -17.59 -3.40
C ARG A 272 8.37 -17.65 -4.27
N ALA A 273 7.98 -18.84 -4.72
CA ALA A 273 6.82 -19.08 -5.56
C ALA A 273 6.42 -20.57 -5.50
N PRO A 274 5.12 -20.91 -5.46
CA PRO A 274 3.97 -20.08 -5.84
C PRO A 274 3.33 -19.28 -4.69
N THR A 275 3.60 -19.61 -3.42
CA THR A 275 2.77 -19.16 -2.29
C THR A 275 2.65 -17.63 -2.17
N PRO A 276 3.74 -16.84 -2.18
CA PRO A 276 3.63 -15.38 -2.06
C PRO A 276 2.89 -14.74 -3.24
N ILE A 277 3.06 -15.29 -4.45
CA ILE A 277 2.41 -14.78 -5.68
C ILE A 277 0.90 -14.97 -5.59
N ILE A 278 0.45 -16.15 -5.16
CA ILE A 278 -0.99 -16.44 -4.97
C ILE A 278 -1.57 -15.51 -3.91
N VAL A 279 -0.87 -15.30 -2.78
CA VAL A 279 -1.33 -14.38 -1.74
C VAL A 279 -1.42 -12.94 -2.25
N ILE A 280 -0.42 -12.46 -3.01
CA ILE A 280 -0.44 -11.13 -3.65
C ILE A 280 -1.65 -11.02 -4.58
N ALA A 281 -1.91 -12.02 -5.42
CA ALA A 281 -3.03 -12.03 -6.35
C ALA A 281 -4.37 -11.93 -5.62
N ILE A 282 -4.60 -12.79 -4.61
CA ILE A 282 -5.84 -12.81 -3.82
C ILE A 282 -6.06 -11.46 -3.11
N LEU A 283 -5.02 -10.92 -2.47
CA LEU A 283 -5.11 -9.63 -1.77
C LEU A 283 -5.35 -8.47 -2.74
N THR A 284 -4.77 -8.52 -3.94
CA THR A 284 -4.98 -7.50 -4.98
C THR A 284 -6.42 -7.51 -5.47
N VAL A 285 -6.97 -8.70 -5.79
CA VAL A 285 -8.37 -8.85 -6.21
C VAL A 285 -9.33 -8.37 -5.12
N ARG A 286 -9.12 -8.78 -3.87
CA ARG A 286 -9.95 -8.31 -2.75
C ARG A 286 -9.86 -6.80 -2.55
N THR A 287 -8.67 -6.22 -2.70
CA THR A 287 -8.49 -4.76 -2.60
C THR A 287 -9.24 -4.04 -3.71
N LEU A 288 -9.22 -4.54 -4.94
CA LEU A 288 -9.97 -3.99 -6.07
C LEU A 288 -11.49 -4.10 -5.87
N GLN A 289 -11.99 -5.24 -5.40
CA GLN A 289 -13.41 -5.44 -5.10
C GLN A 289 -13.91 -4.43 -4.05
N ILE A 290 -13.17 -4.25 -2.95
CA ILE A 290 -13.54 -3.27 -1.91
C ILE A 290 -13.48 -1.85 -2.47
N CYS A 291 -12.48 -1.52 -3.29
CA CYS A 291 -12.39 -0.21 -3.95
C CYS A 291 -13.58 0.03 -4.89
N SER A 292 -13.93 -0.96 -5.72
CA SER A 292 -15.05 -0.89 -6.67
C SER A 292 -16.37 -0.65 -5.94
N ASN A 293 -16.66 -1.44 -4.90
CA ASN A 293 -17.89 -1.31 -4.11
C ASN A 293 -18.03 0.07 -3.44
N ARG A 294 -16.91 0.71 -3.08
CA ARG A 294 -16.92 2.07 -2.51
C ARG A 294 -16.97 3.19 -3.55
N MET A 295 -16.67 2.91 -4.82
CA MET A 295 -16.69 3.94 -5.88
C MET A 295 -18.09 4.36 -6.31
N ILE A 296 -19.11 3.51 -6.08
CA ILE A 296 -20.48 3.71 -6.60
C ILE A 296 -21.16 4.99 -6.02
N GLY A 297 -20.61 5.64 -4.99
CA GLY A 297 -21.21 6.85 -4.38
C GLY A 297 -20.40 8.15 -4.42
N MET A 298 -19.15 8.19 -4.94
CA MET A 298 -18.26 9.35 -4.70
C MET A 298 -17.38 9.73 -5.90
N GLN A 299 -17.99 10.42 -6.87
CA GLN A 299 -17.33 10.91 -8.09
C GLN A 299 -16.46 12.18 -7.90
N THR A 300 -16.34 12.78 -6.72
CA THR A 300 -15.67 14.09 -6.58
C THR A 300 -14.23 14.08 -6.07
N ILE A 301 -13.60 12.92 -5.84
CA ILE A 301 -12.21 12.83 -5.32
C ILE A 301 -11.24 12.29 -6.40
N HIS A 302 -11.15 12.95 -7.55
CA HIS A 302 -10.32 12.50 -8.67
C HIS A 302 -8.80 12.80 -8.54
N ALA A 303 -8.38 13.74 -7.70
CA ALA A 303 -6.97 14.20 -7.69
C ALA A 303 -5.99 13.35 -6.83
N ARG A 304 -6.48 12.56 -5.87
CA ARG A 304 -5.64 11.66 -5.02
C ARG A 304 -5.69 10.18 -5.45
N ARG A 305 -6.34 9.89 -6.58
CA ARG A 305 -6.77 8.54 -6.99
C ARG A 305 -5.70 7.69 -7.68
N ASN A 306 -4.53 8.22 -8.03
CA ASN A 306 -3.56 7.46 -8.84
C ASN A 306 -2.76 6.43 -8.03
N VAL A 307 -2.56 6.64 -6.72
CA VAL A 307 -1.68 5.77 -5.93
C VAL A 307 -2.20 4.32 -5.82
N PRO A 308 -3.48 4.04 -5.48
CA PRO A 308 -3.99 2.66 -5.46
C PRO A 308 -3.89 1.95 -6.81
N TYR A 309 -4.08 2.69 -7.91
CA TYR A 309 -3.97 2.18 -9.26
C TYR A 309 -2.54 1.81 -9.63
N MET A 310 -1.57 2.69 -9.34
CA MET A 310 -0.14 2.42 -9.51
C MET A 310 0.30 1.13 -8.83
N LEU A 311 -0.15 0.90 -7.59
CA LEU A 311 0.20 -0.33 -6.85
C LEU A 311 -0.49 -1.58 -7.40
N THR A 312 -1.70 -1.45 -7.96
CA THR A 312 -2.36 -2.56 -8.64
C THR A 312 -1.57 -2.96 -9.90
N ILE A 313 -1.14 -1.96 -10.69
CA ILE A 313 -0.28 -2.19 -11.85
C ILE A 313 1.03 -2.87 -11.45
N LEU A 314 1.65 -2.41 -10.35
CA LEU A 314 2.86 -3.05 -9.81
C LEU A 314 2.63 -4.55 -9.57
N ASN A 315 1.54 -4.91 -8.88
CA ASN A 315 1.23 -6.29 -8.54
C ASN A 315 0.93 -7.15 -9.77
N ILE A 316 0.16 -6.64 -10.74
CA ILE A 316 -0.11 -7.34 -11.99
C ILE A 316 1.19 -7.60 -12.75
N LYS A 317 2.04 -6.57 -12.91
CA LYS A 317 3.33 -6.71 -13.57
C LYS A 317 4.23 -7.71 -12.85
N PHE A 318 4.24 -7.66 -11.52
CA PHE A 318 5.00 -8.59 -10.69
C PHE A 318 4.56 -10.04 -10.92
N ILE A 319 3.26 -10.32 -10.93
CA ILE A 319 2.73 -11.67 -11.20
C ILE A 319 3.15 -12.14 -12.59
N LEU A 320 2.95 -11.31 -13.63
CA LEU A 320 3.29 -11.68 -15.01
C LEU A 320 4.77 -12.02 -15.19
N CYS A 321 5.67 -11.19 -14.66
CA CYS A 321 7.11 -11.40 -14.80
C CYS A 321 7.64 -12.58 -13.97
N ASN A 322 7.08 -12.81 -12.76
CA ASN A 322 7.56 -13.88 -11.87
C ASN A 322 6.92 -15.25 -12.15
N THR A 323 5.78 -15.31 -12.83
CA THR A 323 5.11 -16.59 -13.15
C THR A 323 5.97 -17.47 -14.04
N LEU A 324 6.67 -16.89 -15.03
CA LEU A 324 7.52 -17.69 -15.91
C LEU A 324 8.76 -18.23 -15.19
N TYR A 325 9.37 -17.42 -14.33
CA TYR A 325 10.47 -17.86 -13.47
C TYR A 325 10.03 -18.99 -12.52
N MET A 326 8.84 -18.89 -11.94
CA MET A 326 8.24 -19.96 -11.12
C MET A 326 8.05 -21.24 -11.95
N PHE A 327 7.47 -21.13 -13.14
CA PHE A 327 7.25 -22.27 -14.01
C PHE A 327 8.58 -22.96 -14.40
N ASN A 328 9.59 -22.16 -14.74
CA ASN A 328 10.94 -22.67 -15.02
C ASN A 328 11.53 -23.39 -13.81
N THR A 329 11.42 -22.81 -12.60
CA THR A 329 11.94 -23.43 -11.38
C THR A 329 11.24 -24.77 -11.10
N ILE A 330 9.92 -24.84 -11.24
CA ILE A 330 9.17 -26.10 -11.04
C ILE A 330 9.58 -27.14 -12.08
N LEU A 331 9.75 -26.75 -13.35
CA LEU A 331 10.20 -27.66 -14.40
C LEU A 331 11.59 -28.24 -14.10
N MET A 332 12.55 -27.38 -13.73
CA MET A 332 13.93 -27.80 -13.45
C MET A 332 14.02 -28.65 -12.18
N GLU A 333 13.44 -28.18 -11.08
CA GLU A 333 13.63 -28.79 -9.75
C GLU A 333 12.68 -29.96 -9.47
N VAL A 334 11.39 -29.82 -9.78
CA VAL A 334 10.38 -30.84 -9.45
C VAL A 334 10.33 -31.94 -10.49
N LEU A 335 10.34 -31.53 -11.76
CA LEU A 335 10.21 -32.47 -12.87
C LEU A 335 11.57 -33.02 -13.32
N GLY A 336 12.67 -32.49 -12.77
CA GLY A 336 14.03 -32.88 -13.16
C GLY A 336 14.31 -32.61 -14.63
N TYR A 337 13.60 -31.65 -15.24
CA TYR A 337 13.76 -31.33 -16.65
C TYR A 337 15.18 -30.80 -16.88
N GLY A 338 15.97 -31.46 -17.73
CA GLY A 338 17.39 -31.15 -17.92
C GLY A 338 18.35 -31.77 -16.88
N GLY A 339 17.87 -32.60 -15.95
CA GLY A 339 18.68 -33.35 -14.99
C GLY A 339 19.35 -34.60 -15.59
N LYS A 340 20.58 -34.91 -15.17
CA LYS A 340 21.42 -36.02 -15.67
C LYS A 340 21.04 -37.41 -15.11
N VAL A 341 19.76 -37.76 -15.06
CA VAL A 341 19.30 -38.94 -14.27
C VAL A 341 19.30 -40.25 -15.07
N SER A 342 19.74 -40.30 -16.33
CA SER A 342 19.87 -41.56 -17.06
C SER A 342 21.23 -41.71 -17.72
N SER A 343 21.90 -42.82 -17.42
CA SER A 343 23.20 -43.23 -17.97
C SER A 343 23.16 -43.58 -19.47
N THR A 344 21.98 -43.58 -20.08
CA THR A 344 21.77 -43.70 -21.52
C THR A 344 21.56 -42.33 -22.12
N GLN A 345 22.68 -41.67 -22.39
CA GLN A 345 22.82 -40.36 -23.00
C GLN A 345 22.19 -40.36 -24.39
N THR A 346 20.88 -40.14 -24.46
CA THR A 346 20.12 -40.11 -25.72
C THR A 346 20.00 -38.67 -26.23
N GLU A 347 20.06 -38.47 -27.55
CA GLU A 347 19.98 -37.15 -28.22
C GLU A 347 18.83 -36.26 -27.71
N LEU A 348 17.73 -36.89 -27.29
CA LEU A 348 16.56 -36.22 -26.75
C LEU A 348 16.88 -35.42 -25.48
N GLU A 349 17.79 -35.89 -24.63
CA GLU A 349 18.17 -35.24 -23.37
C GLU A 349 18.93 -33.93 -23.61
N VAL A 350 19.83 -33.89 -24.60
CA VAL A 350 20.62 -32.69 -24.94
C VAL A 350 19.70 -31.58 -25.44
N ARG A 351 18.74 -31.92 -26.29
CA ARG A 351 17.77 -30.94 -26.82
C ARG A 351 16.85 -30.40 -25.73
N GLN A 352 16.42 -31.25 -24.79
CA GLN A 352 15.64 -30.82 -23.62
C GLN A 352 16.46 -29.88 -22.73
N TYR A 353 17.74 -30.19 -22.51
CA TYR A 353 18.66 -29.32 -21.79
C TYR A 353 18.82 -27.96 -22.48
N LEU A 354 19.06 -27.92 -23.79
CA LEU A 354 19.10 -26.66 -24.56
C LEU A 354 17.81 -25.84 -24.41
N GLN A 355 16.64 -26.47 -24.55
CA GLN A 355 15.36 -25.79 -24.36
C GLN A 355 15.20 -25.22 -22.94
N SER A 356 15.71 -25.92 -21.93
CA SER A 356 15.71 -25.45 -20.55
C SER A 356 16.60 -24.20 -20.36
N LEU A 357 17.71 -24.11 -21.10
CA LEU A 357 18.58 -22.92 -21.10
C LEU A 357 17.87 -21.70 -21.72
N TYR A 358 17.21 -21.88 -22.87
CA TYR A 358 16.38 -20.81 -23.47
C TYR A 358 15.33 -20.29 -22.50
N LEU A 359 14.61 -21.20 -21.82
CA LEU A 359 13.57 -20.84 -20.86
C LEU A 359 14.16 -20.11 -19.65
N THR A 360 15.30 -20.57 -19.15
CA THR A 360 16.01 -19.97 -18.03
C THR A 360 16.48 -18.54 -18.34
N ASP A 361 17.16 -18.35 -19.47
CA ASP A 361 17.63 -17.04 -19.93
C ASP A 361 16.48 -16.07 -20.16
N PHE A 362 15.41 -16.53 -20.80
CA PHE A 362 14.23 -15.71 -21.02
C PHE A 362 13.53 -15.35 -19.70
N SER A 363 13.45 -16.27 -18.73
CA SER A 363 12.90 -15.98 -17.40
C SER A 363 13.76 -14.97 -16.63
N ASN A 364 15.09 -15.07 -16.71
CA ASN A 364 16.02 -14.12 -16.09
C ASN A 364 15.92 -12.74 -16.73
N MET A 365 15.78 -12.67 -18.05
CA MET A 365 15.53 -11.43 -18.77
C MET A 365 14.21 -10.78 -18.32
N LEU A 366 13.13 -11.55 -18.11
CA LEU A 366 11.86 -11.01 -17.58
C LEU A 366 12.00 -10.45 -16.16
N LEU A 367 12.81 -11.08 -15.31
CA LEU A 367 13.13 -10.55 -13.97
C LEU A 367 13.92 -9.23 -14.06
N ALA A 368 14.86 -9.12 -15.00
CA ALA A 368 15.56 -7.87 -15.28
C ALA A 368 14.60 -6.79 -15.79
N ILE A 369 13.69 -7.12 -16.73
CA ILE A 369 12.65 -6.20 -17.22
C ILE A 369 11.77 -5.71 -16.08
N HIS A 370 11.33 -6.61 -15.20
CA HIS A 370 10.52 -6.28 -14.04
C HIS A 370 11.18 -5.19 -13.19
N SER A 371 12.42 -5.44 -12.79
CA SER A 371 13.20 -4.56 -11.91
C SER A 371 13.57 -3.24 -12.59
N ALA A 372 13.85 -3.29 -13.90
CA ALA A 372 14.22 -2.12 -14.68
C ALA A 372 13.05 -1.15 -14.95
N THR A 373 11.80 -1.62 -14.86
CA THR A 373 10.61 -0.83 -15.20
C THR A 373 9.75 -0.47 -13.99
N ASN A 374 10.10 -0.90 -12.77
CA ASN A 374 9.33 -0.58 -11.56
C ASN A 374 9.25 0.93 -11.31
N TRP A 375 10.34 1.64 -11.59
CA TRP A 375 10.39 3.09 -11.37
C TRP A 375 9.39 3.87 -12.23
N LEU A 376 9.12 3.43 -13.46
CA LEU A 376 8.19 4.08 -14.40
C LEU A 376 6.77 4.20 -13.82
N ILE A 377 6.37 3.25 -12.99
CA ILE A 377 5.04 3.22 -12.37
C ILE A 377 4.90 4.32 -11.34
N PHE A 378 5.97 4.65 -10.59
CA PHE A 378 5.93 5.56 -9.46
C PHE A 378 6.53 6.94 -9.75
N TYR A 379 7.32 7.05 -10.81
CA TYR A 379 7.99 8.28 -11.17
C TYR A 379 6.96 9.33 -11.60
N HIS A 380 7.01 10.49 -10.93
CA HIS A 380 6.15 11.59 -11.29
C HIS A 380 6.91 12.44 -12.29
N TRP A 381 6.62 12.20 -13.57
CA TRP A 381 7.26 12.94 -14.65
C TRP A 381 7.05 14.44 -14.43
N PRO A 382 8.13 15.23 -14.24
CA PRO A 382 7.98 16.67 -14.19
C PRO A 382 7.36 17.07 -15.53
N THR A 383 6.17 17.66 -15.48
CA THR A 383 5.50 18.15 -16.69
C THR A 383 6.34 19.27 -17.28
N PHE A 384 7.29 18.90 -18.15
CA PHE A 384 8.07 19.78 -19.02
C PHE A 384 7.11 20.34 -20.06
N GLY A 385 6.26 21.27 -19.65
CA GLY A 385 5.05 21.56 -20.41
C GLY A 385 4.39 22.85 -20.03
N LYS A 386 5.01 23.95 -20.47
CA LYS A 386 4.45 25.28 -20.66
C LYS A 386 4.24 26.08 -19.37
N THR A 387 5.17 27.01 -19.15
CA THR A 387 4.94 28.36 -18.60
C THR A 387 3.82 29.07 -19.38
N LYS A 388 2.60 28.54 -19.34
CA LYS A 388 1.42 29.31 -19.66
C LYS A 388 1.16 30.17 -18.44
N LYS A 389 1.58 31.43 -18.56
CA LYS A 389 1.29 32.58 -17.69
C LYS A 389 -0.22 32.89 -17.71
N TYR A 390 -1.06 31.89 -17.49
CA TYR A 390 -2.45 32.08 -17.10
C TYR A 390 -2.46 31.98 -15.58
N SER A 391 -2.40 33.15 -14.94
CA SER A 391 -3.09 33.38 -13.69
C SER A 391 -4.52 32.91 -13.87
N ASN A 392 -4.80 31.66 -13.54
CA ASN A 392 -6.09 31.12 -13.13
C ASN A 392 -5.93 29.62 -12.85
N MET A 393 -5.95 29.30 -11.56
CA MET A 393 -6.58 28.09 -11.05
C MET A 393 -5.96 26.76 -11.47
N THR A 394 -4.69 26.56 -11.16
CA THR A 394 -4.17 25.21 -10.91
C THR A 394 -4.07 25.04 -9.39
N LEU A 395 -4.90 24.14 -8.83
CA LEU A 395 -4.78 23.65 -7.46
C LEU A 395 -3.45 22.90 -7.32
N THR A 396 -2.34 23.63 -7.20
CA THR A 396 -1.09 23.08 -6.71
C THR A 396 -1.16 23.07 -5.19
N SER A 397 -0.93 21.91 -4.62
CA SER A 397 -0.85 21.63 -3.19
C SER A 397 0.42 22.24 -2.59
N SER A 398 0.55 23.55 -2.63
CA SER A 398 1.39 24.27 -1.68
C SER A 398 0.62 24.31 -0.35
N ALA A 399 1.07 23.46 0.58
CA ALA A 399 0.60 23.37 1.96
C ALA A 399 0.88 24.65 2.80
N SER A 400 0.94 25.82 2.17
CA SER A 400 1.16 27.12 2.82
C SER A 400 -0.02 28.08 2.71
N LYS A 401 -1.13 27.71 2.04
CA LYS A 401 -2.38 28.49 2.07
C LYS A 401 -3.62 27.59 2.10
N THR A 402 -3.75 26.77 3.13
CA THR A 402 -5.03 26.10 3.46
C THR A 402 -6.01 27.09 4.08
N GLN A 403 -6.37 28.13 3.34
CA GLN A 403 -7.61 28.87 3.62
C GLN A 403 -8.71 28.21 2.79
N VAL A 404 -9.72 27.67 3.46
CA VAL A 404 -10.88 27.02 2.81
C VAL A 404 -11.57 28.00 1.85
N ILE A 405 -11.55 29.28 2.21
CA ILE A 405 -12.12 30.42 1.50
C ILE A 405 -11.29 31.67 1.77
N ASP A 406 -11.26 32.56 0.79
CA ASP A 406 -10.67 33.89 0.90
C ASP A 406 -11.43 34.76 1.91
N THR A 407 -10.70 35.48 2.77
CA THR A 407 -11.28 36.24 3.89
C THR A 407 -12.29 37.29 3.42
N ASP A 408 -12.08 37.93 2.27
CA ASP A 408 -12.99 38.94 1.74
C ASP A 408 -14.32 38.32 1.27
N THR A 409 -14.26 37.10 0.72
CA THR A 409 -15.47 36.33 0.36
C THR A 409 -16.24 35.91 1.60
N ALA A 410 -15.56 35.48 2.67
CA ALA A 410 -16.19 35.17 3.95
C ALA A 410 -16.85 36.41 4.58
N LEU A 411 -16.22 37.58 4.51
CA LEU A 411 -16.79 38.85 4.98
C LEU A 411 -18.04 39.26 4.18
N SER A 412 -18.02 39.10 2.85
CA SER A 412 -19.19 39.33 2.00
C SER A 412 -20.36 38.43 2.42
N LEU A 413 -20.10 37.13 2.61
CA LEU A 413 -21.11 36.17 3.05
C LEU A 413 -21.64 36.48 4.45
N LEU A 414 -20.76 36.79 5.40
CA LEU A 414 -21.13 37.15 6.76
C LEU A 414 -22.03 38.38 6.77
N SER A 415 -21.68 39.44 6.03
CA SER A 415 -22.49 40.66 6.00
C SER A 415 -23.91 40.43 5.44
N LYS A 416 -24.03 39.63 4.37
CA LYS A 416 -25.32 39.26 3.77
C LYS A 416 -26.16 38.39 4.70
N PHE A 417 -25.52 37.40 5.32
CA PHE A 417 -26.19 36.48 6.24
C PHE A 417 -26.66 37.21 7.49
N SER A 418 -25.78 37.98 8.15
CA SER A 418 -26.07 38.64 9.45
C SER A 418 -27.26 39.58 9.39
N ALA A 419 -27.44 40.30 8.27
CA ALA A 419 -28.56 41.23 8.09
C ALA A 419 -29.93 40.55 8.08
N ASN A 420 -30.01 39.27 7.69
CA ASN A 420 -31.26 38.52 7.56
C ASN A 420 -31.22 37.16 8.29
N LYS A 421 -30.28 36.96 9.23
CA LYS A 421 -29.92 35.63 9.75
C LYS A 421 -31.12 34.87 10.33
N ASN A 422 -31.95 35.55 11.13
CA ASN A 422 -33.12 34.96 11.78
C ASN A 422 -34.19 34.55 10.77
N ARG A 423 -34.45 35.40 9.76
CA ARG A 423 -35.42 35.11 8.71
C ARG A 423 -34.95 33.95 7.84
N ILE A 424 -33.70 33.98 7.37
CA ILE A 424 -33.12 32.94 6.52
C ILE A 424 -33.17 31.57 7.22
N CYS A 425 -32.78 31.49 8.49
CA CYS A 425 -32.76 30.22 9.22
C CYS A 425 -34.16 29.75 9.63
N THR A 426 -35.08 30.66 9.98
CA THR A 426 -36.49 30.31 10.25
C THR A 426 -37.18 29.80 8.99
N ASP A 427 -36.94 30.42 7.84
CA ASP A 427 -37.48 29.96 6.54
C ASP A 427 -36.90 28.59 6.17
N ALA A 428 -35.59 28.38 6.33
CA ALA A 428 -34.95 27.09 6.05
C ALA A 428 -35.47 25.97 6.98
N LEU A 429 -35.66 26.27 8.27
CA LEU A 429 -36.17 25.32 9.26
C LEU A 429 -37.66 25.02 9.04
N THR A 430 -38.44 26.03 8.67
CA THR A 430 -39.85 25.86 8.29
C THR A 430 -39.96 24.95 7.08
N GLU A 431 -39.18 25.21 6.03
CA GLU A 431 -39.17 24.39 4.82
C GLU A 431 -38.75 22.95 5.12
N LEU A 432 -37.81 22.75 6.05
CA LEU A 432 -37.44 21.41 6.51
C LEU A 432 -38.58 20.71 7.24
N CYS A 433 -39.31 21.41 8.11
CA CYS A 433 -40.45 20.85 8.84
C CYS A 433 -41.60 20.46 7.89
N VAL A 434 -41.85 21.27 6.85
CA VAL A 434 -42.85 20.99 5.81
C VAL A 434 -42.46 19.74 5.01
N ASN A 435 -41.19 19.61 4.64
CA ASN A 435 -40.72 18.47 3.83
C ASN A 435 -40.42 17.20 4.65
N ALA A 436 -40.23 17.32 5.96
CA ALA A 436 -39.90 16.21 6.85
C ALA A 436 -40.76 16.27 8.13
N PRO A 437 -42.00 15.74 8.10
CA PRO A 437 -42.94 15.85 9.23
C PRO A 437 -42.42 15.22 10.52
N GLY A 438 -41.55 14.20 10.45
CA GLY A 438 -40.89 13.63 11.63
C GLY A 438 -40.05 14.66 12.40
N ILE A 439 -39.44 15.63 11.71
CA ILE A 439 -38.70 16.73 12.36
C ILE A 439 -39.66 17.75 12.96
N ALA A 440 -40.78 18.04 12.29
CA ALA A 440 -41.81 18.90 12.84
C ALA A 440 -42.34 18.33 14.17
N ILE A 441 -42.62 17.03 14.23
CA ILE A 441 -43.03 16.33 15.45
C ILE A 441 -41.93 16.39 16.52
N ALA A 442 -40.66 16.20 16.15
CA ALA A 442 -39.56 16.27 17.12
C ALA A 442 -39.37 17.67 17.73
N LEU A 443 -39.56 18.74 16.93
CA LEU A 443 -39.37 20.13 17.38
C LEU A 443 -40.60 20.70 18.09
N LEU A 444 -41.80 20.36 17.63
CA LEU A 444 -43.06 20.93 18.12
C LEU A 444 -43.80 20.00 19.10
N GLY A 445 -43.50 18.71 19.11
CA GLY A 445 -44.25 17.71 19.88
C GLY A 445 -45.68 17.55 19.35
N ALA A 446 -46.65 17.47 20.26
CA ALA A 446 -48.07 17.32 19.91
C ALA A 446 -48.64 18.51 19.11
N GLU A 447 -48.03 19.69 19.21
CA GLU A 447 -48.45 20.91 18.49
C GLU A 447 -48.21 20.81 16.97
N ALA A 448 -47.38 19.85 16.51
CA ALA A 448 -47.07 19.67 15.09
C ALA A 448 -48.32 19.45 14.22
N GLY A 449 -49.35 18.80 14.74
CA GLY A 449 -50.59 18.52 14.00
C GLY A 449 -51.43 19.78 13.70
N GLN A 450 -51.21 20.88 14.42
CA GLN A 450 -51.90 22.16 14.24
C GLN A 450 -51.24 23.03 13.17
N CYS A 451 -49.94 22.84 12.91
CA CYS A 451 -49.21 23.55 11.87
C CYS A 451 -49.27 22.79 10.54
N ARG A 452 -50.33 23.03 9.75
CA ARG A 452 -50.47 22.42 8.40
C ARG A 452 -49.96 23.30 7.26
N THR A 453 -49.90 24.62 7.48
CA THR A 453 -49.47 25.59 6.47
C THR A 453 -48.09 26.14 6.78
N ARG A 454 -47.37 26.57 5.74
CA ARG A 454 -46.04 27.19 5.87
C ARG A 454 -46.09 28.40 6.80
N GLU A 455 -47.14 29.21 6.70
CA GLU A 455 -47.37 30.40 7.51
C GLU A 455 -47.53 30.05 8.99
N ALA A 456 -48.22 28.94 9.30
CA ALA A 456 -48.38 28.47 10.67
C ALA A 456 -47.02 28.06 11.28
N PHE A 457 -46.15 27.42 10.51
CA PHE A 457 -44.78 27.10 10.96
C PHE A 457 -43.92 28.35 11.18
N VAL A 458 -43.96 29.32 10.26
CA VAL A 458 -43.19 30.57 10.38
C VAL A 458 -43.59 31.36 11.64
N GLN A 459 -44.87 31.37 11.98
CA GLN A 459 -45.39 32.06 13.17
C GLN A 459 -45.18 31.28 14.48
N HIS A 460 -44.81 29.99 14.40
CA HIS A 460 -44.66 29.17 15.60
C HIS A 460 -43.42 29.56 16.41
N ILE A 461 -43.61 29.90 17.69
CA ILE A 461 -42.55 30.43 18.56
C ILE A 461 -41.34 29.51 18.70
N ARG A 462 -41.56 28.18 18.72
CA ARG A 462 -40.48 27.19 18.78
C ARG A 462 -39.64 27.13 17.50
N ILE A 463 -40.26 27.32 16.33
CA ILE A 463 -39.54 27.33 15.04
C ILE A 463 -38.72 28.61 14.94
N GLN A 464 -39.27 29.76 15.34
CA GLN A 464 -38.53 31.02 15.40
C GLN A 464 -37.33 30.92 16.35
N LYS A 465 -37.53 30.33 17.54
CA LYS A 465 -36.45 30.10 18.51
C LYS A 465 -35.38 29.14 17.98
N GLY A 466 -35.79 28.04 17.34
CA GLY A 466 -34.85 27.10 16.70
C GLY A 466 -34.09 27.73 15.54
N GLY A 467 -34.77 28.53 14.72
CA GLY A 467 -34.18 29.33 13.65
C GLY A 467 -33.16 30.34 14.17
N ALA A 468 -33.42 31.02 15.28
CA ALA A 468 -32.48 31.93 15.93
C ALA A 468 -31.22 31.23 16.44
N ILE A 469 -31.37 30.08 17.13
CA ILE A 469 -30.22 29.28 17.59
C ILE A 469 -29.35 28.84 16.40
N MET A 470 -29.98 28.35 15.33
CA MET A 470 -29.29 27.95 14.12
C MET A 470 -28.60 29.15 13.43
N ALA A 471 -29.23 30.33 13.45
CA ALA A 471 -28.67 31.56 12.92
C ALA A 471 -27.39 31.97 13.65
N ASP A 472 -27.41 31.93 14.99
CA ASP A 472 -26.24 32.29 15.81
C ASP A 472 -25.08 31.33 15.58
N VAL A 473 -25.33 30.02 15.47
CA VAL A 473 -24.30 29.02 15.16
C VAL A 473 -23.66 29.26 13.79
N ILE A 474 -24.46 29.53 12.75
CA ILE A 474 -23.95 29.77 11.40
C ILE A 474 -23.17 31.08 11.35
N GLU A 475 -23.65 32.13 12.05
CA GLU A 475 -22.96 33.41 12.15
C GLU A 475 -21.61 33.26 12.86
N GLU A 476 -21.56 32.52 13.97
CA GLU A 476 -20.32 32.22 14.70
C GLU A 476 -19.29 31.51 13.81
N ILE A 477 -19.73 30.52 13.04
CA ILE A 477 -18.87 29.82 12.07
C ILE A 477 -18.37 30.77 10.98
N LEU A 478 -19.26 31.58 10.38
CA LEU A 478 -18.88 32.55 9.34
C LEU A 478 -17.90 33.58 9.89
N LEU A 479 -18.15 34.08 11.10
CA LEU A 479 -17.29 35.03 11.80
C LEU A 479 -15.89 34.45 12.04
N ALA A 480 -15.78 33.17 12.41
CA ALA A 480 -14.49 32.48 12.53
C ALA A 480 -13.71 32.46 11.20
N PHE A 481 -14.40 32.29 10.06
CA PHE A 481 -13.76 32.37 8.73
C PHE A 481 -13.31 33.80 8.33
N THR A 482 -13.87 34.84 8.95
CA THR A 482 -13.44 36.24 8.71
C THR A 482 -12.22 36.66 9.53
N GLN A 483 -11.89 35.92 10.60
CA GLN A 483 -10.78 36.27 11.47
C GLN A 483 -9.44 35.85 10.84
N LYS A 484 -8.61 36.84 10.48
CA LYS A 484 -7.30 36.60 9.83
C LYS A 484 -6.33 35.75 10.67
N HIS A 485 -6.53 35.70 11.99
CA HIS A 485 -5.64 35.01 12.93
C HIS A 485 -6.10 33.58 13.27
N MET A 486 -7.34 33.20 12.97
CA MET A 486 -7.79 31.82 13.20
C MET A 486 -7.22 30.89 12.13
N SER A 487 -6.50 29.86 12.55
CA SER A 487 -6.08 28.78 11.68
C SER A 487 -7.28 27.89 11.33
N THR A 488 -7.20 27.15 10.22
CA THR A 488 -8.25 26.17 9.88
C THR A 488 -8.42 25.07 10.92
N THR A 489 -7.38 24.80 11.70
CA THR A 489 -7.42 23.93 12.88
C THR A 489 -8.30 24.52 13.98
N ASP A 490 -8.14 25.80 14.31
CA ASP A 490 -8.92 26.47 15.35
C ASP A 490 -10.41 26.53 14.97
N ILE A 491 -10.70 26.85 13.70
CA ILE A 491 -12.08 26.83 13.19
C ILE A 491 -12.66 25.41 13.25
N GLY A 492 -11.83 24.40 12.98
CA GLY A 492 -12.23 23.00 13.10
C GLY A 492 -12.53 22.59 14.54
N GLU A 493 -11.76 23.08 15.52
CA GLU A 493 -12.01 22.85 16.94
C GLU A 493 -13.31 23.54 17.42
N LEU A 494 -13.55 24.78 17.00
CA LEU A 494 -14.82 25.47 17.23
C LEU A 494 -16.01 24.66 16.70
N CYS A 495 -15.94 24.19 15.45
CA CYS A 495 -17.00 23.38 14.86
C CYS A 495 -17.18 22.04 15.61
N ARG A 496 -16.11 21.40 16.09
CA ARG A 496 -16.20 20.18 16.91
C ARG A 496 -16.89 20.45 18.25
N ASP A 497 -16.58 21.56 18.91
CA ASP A 497 -17.22 21.96 20.17
C ASP A 497 -18.72 22.22 19.97
N ILE A 498 -19.10 22.93 18.91
CA ILE A 498 -20.51 23.12 18.53
C ILE A 498 -21.19 21.77 18.31
N GLY A 499 -20.55 20.85 17.57
CA GLY A 499 -21.06 19.50 17.35
C GLY A 499 -21.21 18.69 18.65
N TYR A 500 -20.25 18.80 19.57
CA TYR A 500 -20.30 18.17 20.88
C TYR A 500 -21.48 18.69 21.71
N LYS A 501 -21.65 20.01 21.80
CA LYS A 501 -22.79 20.65 22.49
C LYS A 501 -24.13 20.24 21.87
N TYR A 502 -24.20 20.20 20.54
CA TYR A 502 -25.40 19.80 19.82
C TYR A 502 -25.83 18.36 20.12
N TYR A 503 -24.87 17.42 20.23
CA TYR A 503 -25.15 16.04 20.62
C TYR A 503 -25.76 15.93 22.02
N MET A 504 -25.25 16.71 22.98
CA MET A 504 -25.74 16.71 24.37
C MET A 504 -27.19 17.21 24.51
N VAL A 505 -27.70 17.94 23.51
CA VAL A 505 -29.08 18.45 23.48
C VAL A 505 -30.06 17.45 22.84
N HIS A 506 -29.60 16.24 22.44
CA HIS A 506 -30.41 15.15 21.86
C HIS A 506 -31.19 15.52 20.60
N THR A 507 -30.73 16.52 19.85
CA THR A 507 -31.34 16.88 18.56
C THR A 507 -30.77 16.00 17.45
N HIS A 508 -31.55 15.01 17.00
CA HIS A 508 -31.13 14.10 15.93
C HIS A 508 -31.52 14.63 14.53
N ILE A 509 -30.68 15.50 13.96
CA ILE A 509 -30.75 15.85 12.53
C ILE A 509 -29.83 14.90 11.75
N GLY A 510 -30.38 14.19 10.76
CA GLY A 510 -29.62 13.28 9.90
C GLY A 510 -28.93 13.97 8.72
N ALA A 511 -28.14 13.20 7.97
CA ALA A 511 -27.31 13.71 6.87
C ALA A 511 -28.12 14.27 5.69
N SER A 512 -29.29 13.68 5.39
CA SER A 512 -30.19 14.17 4.34
C SER A 512 -30.76 15.55 4.68
N GLN A 513 -31.06 15.78 5.96
CA GLN A 513 -31.66 17.03 6.41
C GLN A 513 -30.63 18.15 6.50
N TYR A 514 -29.39 17.86 6.91
CA TYR A 514 -28.29 18.83 6.78
C TYR A 514 -28.00 19.19 5.31
N ARG A 515 -28.09 18.22 4.38
CA ARG A 515 -27.95 18.50 2.95
C ARG A 515 -29.05 19.45 2.45
N PHE A 516 -30.28 19.23 2.88
CA PHE A 516 -31.42 20.08 2.56
C PHE A 516 -31.24 21.51 3.12
N ILE A 517 -30.95 21.63 4.42
CA ILE A 517 -30.66 22.90 5.09
C ILE A 517 -29.58 23.68 4.33
N ARG A 518 -28.45 23.02 4.01
CA ARG A 518 -27.34 23.63 3.28
C ARG A 518 -27.79 24.20 1.93
N GLN A 519 -28.54 23.41 1.15
CA GLN A 519 -29.02 23.84 -0.16
C GLN A 519 -29.94 25.05 -0.04
N LYS A 520 -30.87 25.02 0.93
CA LYS A 520 -31.83 26.10 1.14
C LYS A 520 -31.17 27.37 1.66
N LEU A 521 -30.26 27.27 2.61
CA LEU A 521 -29.47 28.40 3.09
C LEU A 521 -28.65 29.03 1.96
N ALA A 522 -27.96 28.22 1.15
CA ALA A 522 -27.17 28.73 0.03
C ALA A 522 -28.05 29.48 -0.99
N GLU A 523 -29.24 28.94 -1.28
CA GLU A 523 -30.23 29.59 -2.15
C GLU A 523 -30.70 30.93 -1.56
N LEU A 524 -31.12 30.95 -0.29
CA LEU A 524 -31.65 32.14 0.39
C LEU A 524 -30.59 33.25 0.53
N ILE A 525 -29.34 32.89 0.80
CA ILE A 525 -28.22 33.85 0.88
C ILE A 525 -27.91 34.45 -0.50
N SER A 526 -27.95 33.65 -1.58
CA SER A 526 -27.77 34.16 -2.95
C SER A 526 -28.91 35.07 -3.41
N GLN A 527 -30.14 34.83 -2.92
CA GLN A 527 -31.33 35.62 -3.24
C GLN A 527 -31.50 36.88 -2.38
N SER A 528 -30.80 37.01 -1.25
CA SER A 528 -30.91 38.19 -0.39
C SER A 528 -30.30 39.41 -1.10
N ASN A 529 -31.13 40.11 -1.89
CA ASN A 529 -30.77 41.35 -2.54
C ASN A 529 -30.65 42.44 -1.47
N TYR A 530 -29.41 42.78 -1.13
CA TYR A 530 -29.14 43.93 -0.28
C TYR A 530 -29.49 45.22 -1.04
N PRO A 531 -30.25 46.16 -0.47
CA PRO A 531 -30.34 47.50 -1.03
C PRO A 531 -28.94 48.13 -0.97
N LYS A 532 -28.30 48.33 -2.13
CA LYS A 532 -26.95 48.89 -2.27
C LYS A 532 -26.88 50.31 -1.68
N THR A 533 -26.61 50.42 -0.38
CA THR A 533 -26.42 51.72 0.30
C THR A 533 -24.95 52.08 0.50
N TYR A 534 -24.01 51.18 0.19
CA TYR A 534 -22.59 51.49 0.25
C TYR A 534 -22.06 51.99 -1.10
N LYS A 535 -21.94 53.32 -1.25
CA LYS A 535 -21.22 53.99 -2.34
C LYS A 535 -19.72 53.72 -2.19
N SER A 536 -19.24 52.55 -2.62
CA SER A 536 -17.82 52.31 -2.85
C SER A 536 -17.50 52.67 -4.30
N ASN A 537 -16.72 53.73 -4.49
CA ASN A 537 -16.42 54.41 -5.77
C ASN A 537 -15.50 53.63 -6.74
N LYS A 538 -15.55 52.29 -6.79
CA LYS A 538 -14.82 51.52 -7.82
C LYS A 538 -15.79 50.80 -8.75
N VAL A 539 -16.03 51.44 -9.89
CA VAL A 539 -16.80 50.93 -11.02
C VAL A 539 -16.07 49.72 -11.62
N TYR A 540 -16.43 48.52 -11.18
CA TYR A 540 -16.22 47.29 -11.93
C TYR A 540 -17.57 46.82 -12.46
N HIS A 541 -17.89 47.15 -13.71
CA HIS A 541 -18.96 46.50 -14.47
C HIS A 541 -18.53 45.06 -14.77
N SER A 542 -18.76 44.14 -13.82
CA SER A 542 -18.52 42.72 -14.01
C SER A 542 -19.81 41.93 -13.74
N ASN A 543 -19.97 40.82 -14.48
CA ASN A 543 -21.18 40.01 -14.57
C ASN A 543 -21.74 39.59 -13.19
N SER A 544 -22.86 40.21 -12.81
CA SER A 544 -23.62 39.92 -11.57
C SER A 544 -23.90 38.43 -11.35
N ALA A 545 -24.24 37.69 -12.41
CA ALA A 545 -24.59 36.27 -12.33
C ALA A 545 -23.43 35.39 -11.85
N ASN A 546 -22.19 35.68 -12.27
CA ASN A 546 -21.02 34.89 -11.86
C ASN A 546 -20.68 35.09 -10.37
N THR A 547 -21.00 36.26 -9.82
CA THR A 547 -20.73 36.56 -8.40
C THR A 547 -21.65 35.75 -7.48
N GLN A 548 -22.95 35.66 -7.81
CA GLN A 548 -23.92 34.88 -7.02
C GLN A 548 -23.56 33.40 -6.98
N GLU A 549 -23.18 32.81 -8.12
CA GLU A 549 -22.79 31.40 -8.16
C GLU A 549 -21.48 31.15 -7.40
N THR A 550 -20.55 32.09 -7.43
CA THR A 550 -19.30 32.01 -6.65
C THR A 550 -19.57 32.04 -5.15
N GLU A 551 -20.45 32.94 -4.69
CA GLU A 551 -20.86 33.05 -3.28
C GLU A 551 -21.63 31.82 -2.79
N LYS A 552 -22.54 31.29 -3.61
CA LYS A 552 -23.26 30.05 -3.33
C LYS A 552 -22.30 28.88 -3.11
N ASN A 553 -21.35 28.72 -4.03
CA ASN A 553 -20.32 27.67 -3.94
C ASN A 553 -19.39 27.89 -2.74
N ALA A 554 -19.06 29.14 -2.42
CA ALA A 554 -18.30 29.51 -1.25
C ALA A 554 -19.02 29.10 0.05
N PHE A 555 -20.28 29.52 0.21
CA PHE A 555 -21.07 29.15 1.38
C PHE A 555 -21.19 27.63 1.55
N GLN A 556 -21.44 26.90 0.47
CA GLN A 556 -21.50 25.43 0.51
C GLN A 556 -20.18 24.79 0.97
N ARG A 557 -19.02 25.33 0.59
CA ARG A 557 -17.71 24.84 1.06
C ARG A 557 -17.52 25.07 2.55
N ILE A 558 -17.82 26.27 3.05
CA ILE A 558 -17.76 26.59 4.48
C ILE A 558 -18.69 25.65 5.27
N PHE A 559 -19.94 25.50 4.82
CA PHE A 559 -20.92 24.68 5.51
C PHE A 559 -20.52 23.20 5.52
N ASN A 560 -19.98 22.67 4.42
CA ASN A 560 -19.48 21.29 4.35
C ASN A 560 -18.28 21.06 5.26
N PHE A 561 -17.38 22.04 5.36
CA PHE A 561 -16.26 21.98 6.30
C PHE A 561 -16.79 21.92 7.73
N ALA A 562 -17.69 22.84 8.11
CA ALA A 562 -18.26 22.90 9.44
C ALA A 562 -19.00 21.62 9.82
N LEU A 563 -19.89 21.11 8.94
CA LEU A 563 -20.61 19.85 9.17
C LEU A 563 -19.68 18.66 9.40
N ARG A 564 -18.58 18.57 8.64
CA ARG A 564 -17.62 17.48 8.80
C ARG A 564 -16.98 17.51 10.17
N GLU A 565 -16.56 18.69 10.63
CA GLU A 565 -15.94 18.86 11.93
C GLU A 565 -16.95 18.72 13.08
N MET A 566 -18.18 19.25 12.95
CA MET A 566 -19.28 19.03 13.89
C MET A 566 -19.58 17.54 14.07
N LYS A 567 -19.63 16.76 12.98
CA LYS A 567 -19.83 15.31 13.05
C LYS A 567 -18.71 14.60 13.82
N ALA A 568 -17.47 15.05 13.66
CA ALA A 568 -16.35 14.53 14.46
C ALA A 568 -16.51 14.87 15.96
N GLY A 569 -17.02 16.06 16.27
CA GLY A 569 -17.41 16.46 17.63
C GLY A 569 -18.50 15.58 18.23
N VAL A 570 -19.59 15.34 17.48
CA VAL A 570 -20.69 14.44 17.86
C VAL A 570 -20.17 13.01 18.15
N THR A 571 -19.32 12.48 17.28
CA THR A 571 -18.74 11.13 17.47
C THR A 571 -17.88 11.07 18.72
N SER A 572 -17.17 12.16 19.04
CA SER A 572 -16.36 12.24 20.27
C SER A 572 -17.25 12.24 21.50
N ALA A 573 -18.35 13.01 21.48
CA ALA A 573 -19.35 13.04 22.55
C ALA A 573 -20.00 11.67 22.79
N GLU A 574 -20.37 10.96 21.72
CA GLU A 574 -20.94 9.61 21.80
C GLU A 574 -20.00 8.61 22.45
N VAL A 575 -18.71 8.67 22.11
CA VAL A 575 -17.67 7.83 22.75
C VAL A 575 -17.54 8.15 24.23
N ASP A 576 -17.61 9.42 24.62
CA ASP A 576 -17.50 9.84 26.02
C ASP A 576 -18.74 9.42 26.84
N VAL A 577 -19.95 9.54 26.29
CA VAL A 577 -21.18 9.02 26.91
C VAL A 577 -21.13 7.50 27.05
N THR A 578 -20.69 6.79 26.01
CA THR A 578 -20.55 5.32 26.05
C THR A 578 -19.53 4.87 27.10
N ARG A 579 -18.44 5.62 27.26
CA ARG A 579 -17.43 5.38 28.30
C ARG A 579 -17.98 5.65 29.70
N ALA A 580 -18.79 6.70 29.87
CA ALA A 580 -19.43 7.02 31.14
C ALA A 580 -20.49 5.98 31.55
N GLN A 581 -21.20 5.39 30.58
CA GLN A 581 -22.25 4.40 30.83
C GLN A 581 -21.75 3.00 31.19
N LYS A 582 -20.48 2.63 30.92
CA LYS A 582 -19.94 1.30 31.29
C LYS A 582 -19.72 1.21 32.81
N PRO A 583 -20.62 0.59 33.59
CA PRO A 583 -20.50 0.49 35.03
C PRO A 583 -19.58 -0.72 35.32
N GLY A 584 -18.28 -0.49 35.49
CA GLY A 584 -17.36 -1.60 35.80
C GLY A 584 -15.86 -1.31 35.68
N SER A 585 -15.44 -0.17 35.13
CA SER A 585 -14.02 0.18 34.96
C SER A 585 -13.52 1.22 35.98
N ARG A 586 -14.01 1.20 37.23
CA ARG A 586 -13.33 1.90 38.33
C ARG A 586 -12.20 1.02 38.87
N HIS A 587 -11.05 1.03 38.20
CA HIS A 587 -9.80 0.89 38.93
C HIS A 587 -9.40 2.28 39.42
N GLY A 588 -9.31 2.40 40.74
CA GLY A 588 -9.01 3.63 41.43
C GLY A 588 -7.62 4.14 41.06
N THR A 589 -7.60 5.21 40.28
CA THR A 589 -6.51 6.19 40.33
C THR A 589 -7.15 7.54 40.46
N HIS A 590 -6.95 8.17 41.61
CA HIS A 590 -7.31 9.55 41.89
C HIS A 590 -6.91 10.46 40.71
N PRO A 591 -7.82 11.29 40.18
CA PRO A 591 -7.43 12.33 39.24
C PRO A 591 -6.62 13.38 40.02
N LYS A 592 -5.34 13.52 39.67
CA LYS A 592 -4.58 14.72 40.03
C LYS A 592 -5.27 15.89 39.35
N GLU A 593 -5.69 16.87 40.15
CA GLU A 593 -6.18 18.17 39.71
C GLU A 593 -5.24 18.75 38.64
N ALA A 594 -5.70 18.75 37.39
CA ALA A 594 -5.12 19.58 36.36
C ALA A 594 -5.57 21.01 36.65
N LYS A 595 -4.65 21.83 37.18
CA LYS A 595 -4.79 23.29 37.23
C LYS A 595 -4.94 23.81 35.79
N ASN A 596 -6.18 24.01 35.35
CA ASN A 596 -6.49 24.81 34.19
C ASN A 596 -6.36 26.29 34.59
N THR A 597 -5.21 26.86 34.29
CA THR A 597 -5.02 28.31 34.27
C THR A 597 -5.68 28.84 33.01
N PHE A 598 -6.97 29.20 33.12
CA PHE A 598 -7.67 29.93 32.07
C PHE A 598 -7.44 31.43 32.31
N THR A 599 -6.55 32.02 31.51
CA THR A 599 -6.22 33.45 31.59
C THR A 599 -7.36 34.26 30.98
N GLN A 600 -8.05 35.02 31.83
CA GLN A 600 -9.06 36.00 31.47
C GLN A 600 -8.36 37.23 30.87
N HIS A 601 -8.39 37.42 29.54
CA HIS A 601 -7.84 38.62 28.92
C HIS A 601 -8.84 39.78 29.03
N ARG A 602 -8.51 40.70 29.94
CA ARG A 602 -9.04 42.07 29.99
C ARG A 602 -8.38 42.90 28.89
N SER A 603 -9.19 43.78 28.31
CA SER A 603 -8.84 44.83 27.36
C SER A 603 -7.97 45.94 27.98
N ILE A 604 -7.21 46.62 27.11
CA ILE A 604 -6.84 48.05 27.06
C ILE A 604 -5.32 48.36 26.95
N ASP A 605 -5.05 49.10 25.88
CA ASP A 605 -4.00 50.08 25.54
C ASP A 605 -2.59 49.76 25.00
N CYS A 606 -2.31 50.52 23.93
CA CYS A 606 -1.09 50.71 23.19
C CYS A 606 0.05 51.31 24.03
N GLU A 607 1.26 50.80 23.86
CA GLU A 607 2.49 51.60 23.75
C GLU A 607 3.64 50.73 23.19
N ILE A 608 4.49 51.34 22.37
CA ILE A 608 5.72 50.85 21.72
C ILE A 608 6.77 51.98 21.96
N PRO A 609 8.11 51.79 21.93
CA PRO A 609 9.00 50.62 22.05
C PRO A 609 10.14 50.83 23.10
N GLU A 610 10.95 49.79 23.41
CA GLU A 610 12.41 49.79 23.17
C GLU A 610 13.19 48.55 23.71
N SER A 611 14.01 47.99 22.80
CA SER A 611 15.40 47.54 22.93
C SER A 611 15.87 46.34 23.82
N ARG A 612 16.54 45.40 23.11
CA ARG A 612 17.83 44.70 23.38
C ARG A 612 18.01 43.65 24.51
N ARG A 613 18.35 42.45 24.01
CA ARG A 613 19.53 41.58 24.31
C ARG A 613 19.55 40.63 25.55
N GLN A 614 19.52 39.33 25.20
CA GLN A 614 20.55 38.29 25.43
C GLN A 614 20.68 37.50 26.77
N TYR A 615 20.78 36.17 26.56
CA TYR A 615 21.44 35.08 27.30
C TYR A 615 20.80 34.44 28.56
N GLY A 616 20.42 33.16 28.39
CA GLY A 616 21.12 32.02 29.01
C GLY A 616 20.68 31.55 30.41
N GLY A 617 20.50 30.25 30.59
CA GLY A 617 20.63 29.62 31.92
C GLY A 617 19.69 28.45 32.21
N MET A 618 20.27 27.26 32.27
CA MET A 618 19.68 26.00 32.73
C MET A 618 19.22 26.05 34.20
N GLY A 619 18.26 25.18 34.53
CA GLY A 619 18.49 24.20 35.60
C GLY A 619 17.65 24.30 36.89
N ALA A 620 17.10 23.14 37.23
CA ALA A 620 16.84 22.61 38.57
C ALA A 620 15.48 22.85 39.25
N THR A 621 14.95 21.70 39.66
CA THR A 621 13.71 21.41 40.36
C THR A 621 13.99 21.35 41.86
N VAL A 622 13.21 22.03 42.71
CA VAL A 622 13.15 21.76 44.15
C VAL A 622 11.69 21.88 44.64
N ARG A 623 11.25 20.86 45.37
CA ARG A 623 9.99 20.71 46.12
C ARG A 623 10.26 21.13 47.56
N PHE A 624 9.33 21.80 48.27
CA PHE A 624 8.95 21.59 49.69
C PHE A 624 7.74 22.52 49.97
N VAL A 625 6.56 21.95 50.24
CA VAL A 625 5.90 21.77 51.56
C VAL A 625 5.27 23.04 52.13
N HIS A 626 3.95 22.98 52.27
CA HIS A 626 3.05 23.91 52.97
C HIS A 626 3.26 23.82 54.50
N PRO A 627 2.85 24.85 55.27
CA PRO A 627 1.64 24.64 56.08
C PRO A 627 0.76 25.88 56.34
N ASN A 628 -0.54 25.62 56.36
CA ASN A 628 -1.60 26.09 57.26
C ASN A 628 -1.90 27.59 57.50
N GLY A 629 -3.14 27.98 57.18
CA GLY A 629 -4.13 28.22 58.25
C GLY A 629 -4.86 29.59 58.30
N VAL A 630 -6.21 29.52 58.34
CA VAL A 630 -7.15 30.38 59.14
C VAL A 630 -7.55 31.75 58.53
N VAL A 631 -8.78 32.31 58.52
CA VAL A 631 -10.22 32.00 58.72
C VAL A 631 -11.01 33.31 58.39
N LEU A 632 -12.12 33.24 57.60
CA LEU A 632 -13.40 34.04 57.52
C LEU A 632 -13.45 35.62 57.66
N PRO A 633 -14.61 36.32 57.51
CA PRO A 633 -15.66 36.36 56.46
C PRO A 633 -16.15 37.80 56.06
N ARG A 634 -16.93 37.95 54.96
CA ARG A 634 -18.11 38.84 54.80
C ARG A 634 -18.70 38.68 53.37
N ALA A 635 -19.92 38.13 53.23
CA ALA A 635 -21.19 38.84 52.93
C ALA A 635 -21.09 39.78 51.71
N MET A 636 -21.83 39.57 50.62
CA MET A 636 -23.25 39.92 50.51
C MET A 636 -23.92 39.24 49.30
N SER A 637 -25.17 38.86 49.50
CA SER A 637 -26.16 38.22 48.62
C SER A 637 -26.72 39.10 47.50
N LEU A 638 -27.19 38.49 46.40
CA LEU A 638 -28.62 38.58 46.02
C LEU A 638 -29.03 37.45 45.05
N ASP A 639 -30.13 36.79 45.41
CA ASP A 639 -30.85 35.74 44.70
C ASP A 639 -31.61 36.23 43.45
N LEU A 640 -31.88 35.32 42.51
CA LEU A 640 -33.28 35.04 42.17
C LEU A 640 -33.47 33.61 41.62
N THR A 641 -34.34 32.91 42.34
CA THR A 641 -34.80 31.52 42.24
C THR A 641 -35.79 31.27 41.10
N LEU A 642 -35.77 30.05 40.53
CA LEU A 642 -36.95 29.36 40.01
C LEU A 642 -37.00 27.93 40.59
N ALA A 643 -38.12 27.61 41.22
CA ALA A 643 -38.36 26.42 42.05
C ALA A 643 -38.75 25.16 41.23
N PRO A 644 -38.51 23.94 41.75
CA PRO A 644 -39.17 22.72 41.32
C PRO A 644 -40.33 22.36 42.28
N ARG A 645 -41.42 21.79 41.74
CA ARG A 645 -42.50 21.16 42.53
C ARG A 645 -42.32 19.65 42.51
N ASP A 646 -41.99 19.10 43.67
CA ASP A 646 -42.14 17.69 44.02
C ASP A 646 -43.52 17.47 44.66
N TYR A 647 -44.21 16.39 44.26
CA TYR A 647 -45.23 15.74 45.08
C TYR A 647 -44.74 14.32 45.37
N ARG A 648 -44.39 14.05 46.64
CA ARG A 648 -44.26 12.71 47.19
C ARG A 648 -45.59 12.32 47.85
N LEU A 649 -46.17 11.21 47.43
CA LEU A 649 -47.10 10.43 48.24
C LEU A 649 -46.40 9.10 48.57
N SER A 650 -46.28 8.81 49.85
CA SER A 650 -45.82 7.54 50.41
C SER A 650 -47.04 6.72 50.77
N LEU A 651 -47.17 5.49 50.26
CA LEU A 651 -47.96 4.47 50.95
C LEU A 651 -47.36 3.07 50.75
N ALA A 652 -47.52 2.30 51.82
CA ALA A 652 -46.78 1.11 52.17
C ALA A 652 -47.15 -0.16 51.37
N THR A 653 -46.19 -1.07 51.43
CA THR A 653 -46.22 -2.51 51.16
C THR A 653 -47.53 -3.23 51.48
N THR A 654 -48.02 -4.03 50.53
CA THR A 654 -48.62 -5.35 50.80
C THR A 654 -48.42 -6.23 49.58
N ALA A 655 -47.84 -7.40 49.80
CA ALA A 655 -47.54 -8.41 48.80
C ALA A 655 -48.66 -9.45 48.75
N THR A 656 -49.12 -9.80 47.54
CA THR A 656 -49.88 -11.02 47.25
C THR A 656 -49.52 -11.54 45.86
N THR A 657 -48.67 -12.58 45.86
CA THR A 657 -48.73 -13.86 45.13
C THR A 657 -49.14 -13.96 43.64
N SER A 658 -48.35 -14.81 42.96
CA SER A 658 -48.67 -15.72 41.83
C SER A 658 -48.62 -15.08 40.42
N ASN A 659 -48.19 -15.74 39.35
CA ASN A 659 -47.60 -17.05 39.12
C ASN A 659 -47.04 -17.04 37.68
N SER A 660 -45.99 -17.84 37.45
CA SER A 660 -45.65 -18.58 36.22
C SER A 660 -45.95 -17.98 34.83
N VAL A 661 -44.90 -17.84 34.01
CA VAL A 661 -45.02 -18.06 32.56
C VAL A 661 -43.98 -19.08 32.13
N ASN A 662 -44.50 -20.23 31.71
CA ASN A 662 -43.77 -21.31 31.06
C ASN A 662 -43.58 -21.02 29.57
N VAL A 663 -42.49 -21.61 29.09
CA VAL A 663 -42.11 -21.97 27.72
C VAL A 663 -43.30 -22.37 26.84
N VAL A 664 -43.33 -21.85 25.60
CA VAL A 664 -43.95 -22.50 24.45
C VAL A 664 -43.00 -22.37 23.25
N ALA A 665 -42.61 -23.53 22.73
CA ALA A 665 -41.95 -23.73 21.44
C ALA A 665 -42.99 -23.96 20.33
N CYS A 666 -42.51 -24.24 19.11
CA CYS A 666 -43.19 -24.51 17.83
C CYS A 666 -43.26 -23.28 16.91
N GLY A 667 -42.99 -23.39 15.61
CA GLY A 667 -42.71 -24.57 14.80
C GLY A 667 -42.37 -24.14 13.37
N ASP A 668 -41.79 -25.08 12.62
CA ASP A 668 -41.62 -25.05 11.17
C ASP A 668 -42.95 -24.78 10.45
N ASP A 669 -42.89 -24.15 9.28
CA ASP A 669 -43.50 -24.73 8.07
C ASP A 669 -43.14 -23.95 6.79
N SER A 670 -42.65 -24.74 5.85
CA SER A 670 -42.53 -24.52 4.41
C SER A 670 -43.89 -24.57 3.70
N ALA A 671 -44.11 -23.75 2.66
CA ALA A 671 -44.72 -24.15 1.37
C ALA A 671 -44.99 -22.93 0.45
N ASP A 672 -44.38 -22.99 -0.74
CA ASP A 672 -44.92 -22.87 -2.11
C ASP A 672 -46.14 -22.00 -2.50
N ALA A 673 -46.09 -21.67 -3.81
CA ALA A 673 -47.14 -21.25 -4.77
C ALA A 673 -47.13 -19.74 -5.13
N THR A 674 -46.53 -19.31 -6.26
CA THR A 674 -46.89 -19.40 -7.71
C THR A 674 -47.79 -18.27 -8.23
N ASP A 675 -47.37 -17.75 -9.40
CA ASP A 675 -48.08 -17.02 -10.47
C ASP A 675 -48.61 -15.59 -10.27
N ASP A 676 -48.09 -14.64 -11.07
CA ASP A 676 -48.74 -14.26 -12.35
C ASP A 676 -47.94 -13.24 -13.21
N SER A 677 -47.57 -13.70 -14.41
CA SER A 677 -47.68 -13.11 -15.76
C SER A 677 -47.34 -11.64 -16.15
N PHE A 678 -46.53 -11.55 -17.23
CA PHE A 678 -46.59 -10.68 -18.44
C PHE A 678 -46.38 -9.14 -18.32
N VAL A 679 -45.56 -8.46 -19.16
CA VAL A 679 -45.61 -8.34 -20.64
C VAL A 679 -44.23 -8.03 -21.28
N ASP A 680 -44.03 -8.62 -22.47
CA ASP A 680 -42.96 -8.47 -23.47
C ASP A 680 -42.69 -7.07 -24.03
N VAL A 681 -41.43 -6.81 -24.44
CA VAL A 681 -41.12 -6.09 -25.69
C VAL A 681 -39.89 -6.73 -26.36
N ASP A 682 -40.12 -7.23 -27.57
CA ASP A 682 -39.19 -7.80 -28.55
C ASP A 682 -38.06 -6.86 -29.03
N HIS A 683 -36.88 -7.43 -29.28
CA HIS A 683 -36.14 -7.26 -30.55
C HIS A 683 -34.95 -8.26 -30.69
N PRO A 684 -34.46 -8.54 -31.91
CA PRO A 684 -34.27 -9.91 -32.37
C PRO A 684 -32.83 -10.43 -32.27
N ARG A 685 -32.80 -11.77 -32.26
CA ARG A 685 -31.67 -12.68 -32.43
C ARG A 685 -30.76 -12.33 -33.61
N ASP A 686 -29.47 -12.50 -33.39
CA ASP A 686 -28.57 -13.07 -34.39
C ASP A 686 -27.87 -14.30 -33.79
N ASN A 687 -27.89 -15.39 -34.56
CA ASN A 687 -27.41 -16.72 -34.20
C ASN A 687 -25.88 -16.82 -34.36
N GLY A 688 -25.23 -17.61 -33.52
CA GLY A 688 -23.81 -17.94 -33.70
C GLY A 688 -23.27 -18.88 -32.64
N ASP A 689 -23.67 -20.14 -32.75
CA ASP A 689 -22.98 -21.39 -32.40
C ASP A 689 -22.21 -21.57 -31.08
N ALA A 690 -22.64 -22.63 -30.40
CA ALA A 690 -22.03 -23.28 -29.26
C ALA A 690 -20.68 -23.91 -29.59
N GLN A 691 -19.73 -23.81 -28.66
CA GLN A 691 -18.85 -24.94 -28.32
C GLN A 691 -18.62 -24.99 -26.81
N HIS A 692 -19.06 -26.12 -26.24
CA HIS A 692 -18.63 -26.65 -24.96
C HIS A 692 -17.11 -26.85 -24.95
N PHE A 693 -16.46 -26.50 -23.84
CA PHE A 693 -15.32 -27.27 -23.35
C PHE A 693 -15.32 -27.32 -21.83
N HIS A 694 -15.30 -28.54 -21.32
CA HIS A 694 -14.94 -28.90 -19.97
C HIS A 694 -13.47 -28.56 -19.70
N LEU A 695 -13.21 -27.86 -18.58
CA LEU A 695 -12.11 -28.10 -17.64
C LEU A 695 -12.39 -27.34 -16.34
#